data_AF-A0AAN6V049-F1
#
_entry.id   AF-A0AAN6V049-F1
#
_cell.length_a   1.000
_cell.length_b   1.000
_cell.length_c   1.000
_cell.angle_alpha   90.00
_cell.angle_beta   90.00
_cell.angle_gamma   90.00
#
_symmetry.space_group_name_H-M   'P 1'
#
loop_
_entity.id
_entity.type
_entity.pdbx_description
1 polymer ?
#
loop_
_entity_poly.entity_id
_entity_poly.type
_entity_poly.pdbx_seq_one_letter_code
_entity_poly.pdbx_strand_id
1 'polypeptide(L)'
;MPFGQLVIGSPGAGKSTYCDGMHQFMGAIGRQCSVVNLDPANDHTNYPCALDIRNLVTLEEIMADDRLGPNGGILYALEELEHNLEWLEEGLKELGDDYILFDCPGQVELYTHHTSLRNIFFRLQKMGYRLVAVHLSDSFCLTQPSLYISNILLALRAMLQMDLPHINVLTKIDKISAYDPLPFNLDYYTEVQDLSYLMPSLEAESPAMRNEKFGRLNQAVADLVERFGLVSFEVLAVENKKSIMHLLRVIDRASGYVFGGAEGTNDTIWQVAMRNESSMMEVQDIQERWVDNKEWYDEMERKEEEQQDELRQAQAEAAAESKTSMSSVPLTAAILVVSTTAAQDPSTDAAGAALRDVFDQEGGGRWQVVETKIVSDVTTQIQQQITQWTDTAAERPVNLVLTTGGTGFAVADHTPEAVSVLLYKQAPGLVHGMLAASLAVTPFAMMSRPVAGVRNQTVILTLPGSPKGARENLQAVIKTLPHACLQAAGADSRSLHAGGVKKLEKEAGLSSNTAHSQAESQPGSHSHSHDHHHHHHHHDHSHGHSHGHSHPTPVRHTDAFATAHRSNDPSLGPSRRHRSSPYPMISIPDALALIAEHTPAPTIITAPVTPSLTGSVLAAPVHATESVPAFRASIVDGYAVVVPNGGGKGADMRGVYPVVGVSHASPADGGAETLKEGQVARITTGAPLPPGATAVVMVEDTVLVSTRPSVSSSEGQEVVEEKEVEILAQGVNAGENIREVGSDVEAGTEIMGKDEEISATGGEIGMLASVGVREVQIYKKPVVGVLSTGDEIVEHNREGPLRLGEVRDTNRPGLIAAAREWGFEVVDLGIASDRPGSLEEVLRDGLRRTDLVITTGGVSMGELDLLKPTIERSLGGTIHFGRVAMKPGKPTTFATVPVKTNDGERVSKAIFSLPGNPASALVTFHLFVLPSLRQMSGISPPGLPRISVVLSHDFSLDRSRPEYHRAIVSVGSDGVLTATSTGGQRSSRVGSLKSANALLCMPSGPEPLPKGAKVEALLMGSLRSTV
;
A
#
# COMPACT_ATOMS: atom_id res chain seq x y z
N MET A 1 -8.26 -3.45 -36.91
CA MET A 1 -8.58 -2.03 -36.59
C MET A 1 -7.25 -1.37 -36.26
N PRO A 2 -6.75 -0.43 -37.07
CA PRO A 2 -5.37 0.04 -36.94
C PRO A 2 -5.21 1.07 -35.81
N PHE A 3 -4.00 1.08 -35.23
CA PHE A 3 -3.60 1.95 -34.14
C PHE A 3 -2.26 2.60 -34.47
N GLY A 4 -1.97 3.77 -33.88
CA GLY A 4 -0.66 4.38 -34.07
C GLY A 4 -0.29 5.49 -33.12
N GLN A 5 0.99 5.86 -33.14
CA GLN A 5 1.58 6.94 -32.37
C GLN A 5 2.04 8.05 -33.30
N LEU A 6 1.61 9.28 -32.98
CA LEU A 6 2.08 10.50 -33.61
C LEU A 6 3.20 11.08 -32.75
N VAL A 7 4.45 10.88 -33.18
CA VAL A 7 5.64 11.30 -32.42
C VAL A 7 6.01 12.72 -32.81
N ILE A 8 5.71 13.67 -31.92
CA ILE A 8 5.98 15.11 -32.08
C ILE A 8 6.89 15.61 -30.97
N GLY A 9 7.35 16.86 -31.07
CA GLY A 9 8.31 17.45 -30.14
C GLY A 9 9.48 18.13 -30.87
N SER A 10 10.18 18.99 -30.15
CA SER A 10 11.14 19.95 -30.71
C SER A 10 12.30 19.27 -31.48
N PRO A 11 13.10 20.04 -32.25
CA PRO A 11 14.38 19.53 -32.73
C PRO A 11 15.22 19.03 -31.54
N GLY A 12 15.97 17.95 -31.74
CA GLY A 12 16.80 17.33 -30.69
C GLY A 12 16.06 16.49 -29.64
N ALA A 13 14.73 16.54 -29.52
CA ALA A 13 13.96 15.83 -28.47
C ALA A 13 13.99 14.29 -28.54
N GLY A 14 14.57 13.71 -29.60
CA GLY A 14 14.81 12.26 -29.72
C GLY A 14 13.71 11.46 -30.44
N LYS A 15 12.91 12.09 -31.30
CA LYS A 15 11.77 11.46 -32.01
C LYS A 15 12.17 10.19 -32.78
N SER A 16 13.12 10.29 -33.71
CA SER A 16 13.61 9.13 -34.49
C SER A 16 14.24 8.05 -33.61
N THR A 17 14.92 8.44 -32.51
CA THR A 17 15.49 7.52 -31.51
C THR A 17 14.40 6.77 -30.73
N TYR A 18 13.30 7.45 -30.41
CA TYR A 18 12.12 6.85 -29.80
C TYR A 18 11.40 5.91 -30.77
N CYS A 19 11.21 6.32 -32.03
CA CYS A 19 10.61 5.48 -33.06
C CYS A 19 11.39 4.18 -33.27
N ASP A 20 12.72 4.25 -33.35
CA ASP A 20 13.60 3.08 -33.43
C ASP A 20 13.52 2.20 -32.17
N GLY A 21 13.74 2.77 -30.98
CA GLY A 21 13.68 2.02 -29.72
C GLY A 21 12.32 1.38 -29.44
N MET A 22 11.22 2.05 -29.78
CA MET A 22 9.87 1.53 -29.65
C MET A 22 9.57 0.44 -30.69
N HIS A 23 9.99 0.61 -31.95
CA HIS A 23 9.90 -0.42 -32.98
C HIS A 23 10.68 -1.69 -32.58
N GLN A 24 11.93 -1.55 -32.13
CA GLN A 24 12.75 -2.67 -31.63
C GLN A 24 12.08 -3.36 -30.43
N PHE A 25 11.54 -2.60 -29.47
CA PHE A 25 10.85 -3.15 -28.30
C PHE A 25 9.55 -3.88 -28.67
N MET A 26 8.72 -3.31 -29.57
CA MET A 26 7.51 -3.96 -30.06
C MET A 26 7.82 -5.27 -30.79
N GLY A 27 8.82 -5.27 -31.67
CA GLY A 27 9.31 -6.49 -32.34
C GLY A 27 9.79 -7.55 -31.34
N ALA A 28 10.52 -7.14 -30.29
CA ALA A 28 11.02 -8.05 -29.25
C ALA A 28 9.91 -8.69 -28.41
N ILE A 29 8.77 -8.02 -28.19
CA ILE A 29 7.58 -8.60 -27.53
C ILE A 29 6.63 -9.32 -28.51
N GLY A 30 6.96 -9.37 -29.80
CA GLY A 30 6.19 -10.07 -30.83
C GLY A 30 5.03 -9.28 -31.46
N ARG A 31 4.98 -7.95 -31.24
CA ARG A 31 3.98 -7.04 -31.81
C ARG A 31 4.50 -6.49 -33.14
N GLN A 32 3.78 -6.73 -34.23
CA GLN A 32 4.13 -6.14 -35.53
C GLN A 32 3.95 -4.61 -35.47
N CYS A 33 4.89 -3.90 -36.07
CA CYS A 33 5.02 -2.46 -35.97
C CYS A 33 5.77 -1.93 -37.19
N SER A 34 5.23 -0.91 -37.84
CA SER A 34 5.83 -0.26 -39.01
C SER A 34 6.05 1.22 -38.73
N VAL A 35 7.21 1.76 -39.17
CA VAL A 35 7.58 3.17 -38.95
C VAL A 35 7.42 3.96 -40.25
N VAL A 36 6.70 5.07 -40.18
CA VAL A 36 6.47 6.01 -41.29
C VAL A 36 7.26 7.28 -41.02
N ASN A 37 8.20 7.62 -41.89
CA ASN A 37 8.93 8.88 -41.83
C ASN A 37 8.12 10.00 -42.49
N LEU A 38 7.71 10.98 -41.70
CA LEU A 38 7.09 12.23 -42.15
C LEU A 38 8.02 13.44 -41.96
N ASP A 39 9.27 13.26 -41.51
CA ASP A 39 10.29 14.32 -41.48
C ASP A 39 11.12 14.30 -42.78
N PRO A 40 10.92 15.26 -43.71
CA PRO A 40 11.65 15.30 -44.98
C PRO A 40 13.12 15.74 -44.78
N ALA A 41 13.51 16.22 -43.59
CA ALA A 41 14.90 16.53 -43.23
C ALA A 41 15.62 15.36 -42.54
N ASN A 42 14.98 14.19 -42.40
CA ASN A 42 15.54 13.01 -41.76
C ASN A 42 16.25 12.11 -42.79
N ASP A 43 17.45 12.52 -43.21
CA ASP A 43 18.21 11.83 -44.26
C ASP A 43 18.52 10.36 -43.95
N HIS A 44 18.75 10.05 -42.68
CA HIS A 44 19.31 8.79 -42.20
C HIS A 44 18.47 8.19 -41.07
N THR A 45 17.39 7.50 -41.43
CA THR A 45 16.55 6.76 -40.49
C THR A 45 17.30 5.54 -39.92
N ASN A 46 17.45 5.46 -38.59
CA ASN A 46 18.05 4.29 -37.93
C ASN A 46 17.13 3.05 -37.91
N TYR A 47 15.83 3.26 -38.08
CA TYR A 47 14.80 2.22 -38.15
C TYR A 47 14.52 1.79 -39.61
N PRO A 48 13.96 0.59 -39.85
CA PRO A 48 13.42 0.23 -41.16
C PRO A 48 12.19 1.11 -41.47
N CYS A 49 12.36 2.05 -42.40
CA CYS A 49 11.29 2.93 -42.84
C CYS A 49 10.34 2.19 -43.79
N ALA A 50 9.07 2.07 -43.41
CA ALA A 50 8.04 1.37 -44.18
C ALA A 50 7.37 2.28 -45.24
N LEU A 51 7.29 3.59 -44.96
CA LEU A 51 6.85 4.62 -45.90
C LEU A 51 7.57 5.92 -45.56
N ASP A 52 8.10 6.62 -46.57
CA ASP A 52 8.95 7.81 -46.37
C ASP A 52 8.46 8.97 -47.24
N ILE A 53 8.18 10.13 -46.62
CA ILE A 53 7.74 11.36 -47.29
C ILE A 53 8.69 11.81 -48.41
N ARG A 54 9.98 11.47 -48.31
CA ARG A 54 11.01 11.80 -49.33
C ARG A 54 10.78 11.09 -50.67
N ASN A 55 9.93 10.05 -50.71
CA ASN A 55 9.49 9.41 -51.96
C ASN A 55 8.34 10.17 -52.65
N LEU A 56 7.72 11.14 -51.97
CA LEU A 56 6.70 12.05 -52.51
C LEU A 56 7.33 13.41 -52.88
N VAL A 57 8.13 13.99 -51.97
CA VAL A 57 8.82 15.28 -52.18
C VAL A 57 10.07 15.38 -51.30
N THR A 58 11.19 15.89 -51.84
CA THR A 58 12.42 16.13 -51.05
C THR A 58 12.54 17.59 -50.59
N LEU A 59 13.30 17.82 -49.52
CA LEU A 59 13.49 19.17 -48.98
C LEU A 59 14.36 20.05 -49.91
N GLU A 60 15.35 19.44 -50.57
CA GLU A 60 16.26 20.08 -51.52
C GLU A 60 15.53 20.65 -52.73
N GLU A 61 14.56 19.91 -53.29
CA GLU A 61 13.76 20.32 -54.44
C GLU A 61 12.91 21.55 -54.09
N ILE A 62 12.17 21.49 -52.97
CA ILE A 62 11.34 22.61 -52.48
C ILE A 62 12.20 23.87 -52.21
N MET A 63 13.35 23.70 -51.56
CA MET A 63 14.26 24.81 -51.26
C MET A 63 14.87 25.43 -52.54
N ALA A 64 15.07 24.63 -53.59
CA ALA A 64 15.61 25.11 -54.86
C ALA A 64 14.56 25.86 -55.71
N ASP A 65 13.37 25.29 -55.88
CA ASP A 65 12.35 25.82 -56.79
C ASP A 65 11.61 27.04 -56.21
N ASP A 66 11.08 26.93 -54.98
CA ASP A 66 10.36 28.02 -54.30
C ASP A 66 11.26 28.99 -53.51
N ARG A 67 12.57 28.70 -53.46
CA ARG A 67 13.60 29.51 -52.77
C ARG A 67 13.35 29.68 -51.27
N LEU A 68 12.73 28.68 -50.66
CA LEU A 68 12.43 28.64 -49.24
C LEU A 68 13.69 28.29 -48.41
N GLY A 69 13.74 28.76 -47.17
CA GLY A 69 14.70 28.25 -46.18
C GLY A 69 14.22 26.94 -45.55
N PRO A 70 15.07 26.17 -44.84
CA PRO A 70 14.75 24.81 -44.38
C PRO A 70 13.41 24.65 -43.65
N ASN A 71 13.11 25.51 -42.67
CA ASN A 71 11.81 25.45 -41.98
C ASN A 71 10.62 25.74 -42.91
N GLY A 72 10.78 26.63 -43.89
CA GLY A 72 9.75 26.91 -44.90
C GLY A 72 9.53 25.72 -45.83
N GLY A 73 10.62 25.08 -46.28
CA GLY A 73 10.54 23.86 -47.08
C GLY A 73 9.88 22.69 -46.35
N ILE A 74 10.14 22.52 -45.05
CA ILE A 74 9.51 21.48 -44.23
C ILE A 74 8.01 21.76 -44.00
N LEU A 75 7.59 23.03 -43.85
CA LEU A 75 6.18 23.39 -43.82
C LEU A 75 5.51 23.07 -45.16
N TYR A 76 6.10 23.51 -46.28
CA TYR A 76 5.59 23.25 -47.62
C TYR A 76 5.51 21.75 -47.95
N ALA A 77 6.49 20.94 -47.53
CA ALA A 77 6.45 19.49 -47.69
C ALA A 77 5.22 18.85 -47.01
N LEU A 78 4.79 19.37 -45.84
CA LEU A 78 3.58 18.90 -45.17
C LEU A 78 2.29 19.48 -45.78
N GLU A 79 2.35 20.66 -46.41
CA GLU A 79 1.26 21.18 -47.24
C GLU A 79 1.08 20.30 -48.51
N GLU A 80 2.16 19.92 -49.18
CA GLU A 80 2.13 19.03 -50.36
C GLU A 80 1.65 17.62 -49.98
N LEU A 81 2.05 17.09 -48.81
CA LEU A 81 1.51 15.84 -48.26
C LEU A 81 0.02 15.94 -47.89
N GLU A 82 -0.46 17.11 -47.43
CA GLU A 82 -1.89 17.34 -47.18
C GLU A 82 -2.70 17.37 -48.49
N HIS A 83 -2.14 17.93 -49.56
CA HIS A 83 -2.77 17.94 -50.89
C HIS A 83 -2.77 16.56 -51.55
N ASN A 84 -1.67 15.82 -51.45
CA ASN A 84 -1.49 14.48 -52.04
C ASN A 84 -1.78 13.35 -51.04
N LEU A 85 -2.66 13.59 -50.07
CA LEU A 85 -2.92 12.71 -48.93
C LEU A 85 -3.36 11.29 -49.30
N GLU A 86 -3.88 11.10 -50.53
CA GLU A 86 -4.20 9.78 -51.10
C GLU A 86 -2.96 8.86 -51.18
N TRP A 87 -1.75 9.39 -51.41
CA TRP A 87 -0.48 8.64 -51.37
C TRP A 87 -0.24 8.00 -50.00
N LEU A 88 -0.48 8.77 -48.92
CA LEU A 88 -0.36 8.27 -47.54
C LEU A 88 -1.52 7.33 -47.21
N GLU A 89 -2.74 7.61 -47.69
CA GLU A 89 -3.86 6.68 -47.53
C GLU A 89 -3.61 5.35 -48.25
N GLU A 90 -2.87 5.31 -49.35
CA GLU A 90 -2.55 4.07 -50.09
C GLU A 90 -1.39 3.32 -49.45
N GLY A 91 -0.25 3.98 -49.19
CA GLY A 91 0.89 3.35 -48.52
C GLY A 91 0.53 2.74 -47.16
N LEU A 92 -0.34 3.39 -46.37
CA LEU A 92 -0.83 2.85 -45.10
C LEU A 92 -1.72 1.60 -45.25
N LYS A 93 -2.40 1.39 -46.40
CA LYS A 93 -3.21 0.18 -46.65
C LYS A 93 -2.34 -1.04 -46.92
N GLU A 94 -1.15 -0.86 -47.51
CA GLU A 94 -0.21 -1.96 -47.77
C GLU A 94 0.39 -2.55 -46.49
N LEU A 95 0.39 -1.78 -45.39
CA LEU A 95 0.86 -2.22 -44.06
C LEU A 95 -0.17 -3.06 -43.28
N GLY A 96 -1.43 -3.13 -43.72
CA GLY A 96 -2.46 -3.97 -43.09
C GLY A 96 -2.87 -3.54 -41.68
N ASP A 97 -2.85 -4.48 -40.72
CA ASP A 97 -3.20 -4.25 -39.30
C ASP A 97 -1.96 -3.94 -38.41
N ASP A 98 -0.81 -3.58 -39.01
CA ASP A 98 0.39 -3.17 -38.27
C ASP A 98 0.14 -1.97 -37.35
N TYR A 99 0.86 -1.94 -36.22
CA TYR A 99 0.89 -0.77 -35.36
C TYR A 99 1.81 0.30 -35.94
N ILE A 100 1.32 1.52 -36.18
CA ILE A 100 2.07 2.53 -36.92
C ILE A 100 2.75 3.56 -36.01
N LEU A 101 4.03 3.81 -36.21
CA LEU A 101 4.76 4.92 -35.59
C LEU A 101 5.04 6.00 -36.65
N PHE A 102 4.53 7.21 -36.45
CA PHE A 102 4.77 8.34 -37.35
C PHE A 102 5.87 9.25 -36.77
N ASP A 103 7.08 9.20 -37.32
CA ASP A 103 8.17 10.12 -36.98
C ASP A 103 7.95 11.44 -37.73
N CYS A 104 7.59 12.51 -37.02
CA CYS A 104 7.17 13.78 -37.63
C CYS A 104 8.22 14.88 -37.49
N PRO A 105 8.17 15.97 -38.29
CA PRO A 105 9.23 16.98 -38.28
C PRO A 105 9.37 17.71 -36.94
N GLY A 106 10.57 18.20 -36.65
CA GLY A 106 10.87 18.89 -35.39
C GLY A 106 10.22 20.27 -35.21
N GLN A 107 9.81 20.91 -36.30
CA GLN A 107 9.30 22.27 -36.37
C GLN A 107 8.06 22.45 -35.48
N VAL A 108 8.21 23.20 -34.39
CA VAL A 108 7.16 23.47 -33.40
C VAL A 108 5.94 24.15 -34.02
N GLU A 109 6.13 24.86 -35.12
CA GLU A 109 5.11 25.53 -35.91
C GLU A 109 4.02 24.55 -36.38
N LEU A 110 4.39 23.34 -36.77
CA LEU A 110 3.52 22.30 -37.35
C LEU A 110 2.42 21.81 -36.41
N TYR A 111 2.71 21.79 -35.10
CA TYR A 111 1.79 21.37 -34.05
C TYR A 111 1.44 22.49 -33.06
N THR A 112 1.83 23.75 -33.33
CA THR A 112 1.41 24.91 -32.51
C THR A 112 0.50 25.90 -33.24
N HIS A 113 0.57 26.03 -34.57
CA HIS A 113 -0.31 26.96 -35.29
C HIS A 113 -0.58 26.60 -36.75
N HIS A 114 0.33 25.88 -37.41
CA HIS A 114 0.05 25.28 -38.71
C HIS A 114 -1.06 24.23 -38.60
N THR A 115 -1.79 23.98 -39.70
CA THR A 115 -2.93 23.05 -39.70
C THR A 115 -2.66 21.70 -40.36
N SER A 116 -1.70 21.60 -41.28
CA SER A 116 -1.54 20.40 -42.12
C SER A 116 -1.33 19.11 -41.33
N LEU A 117 -0.46 19.12 -40.31
CA LEU A 117 -0.25 17.95 -39.45
C LEU A 117 -1.57 17.48 -38.79
N ARG A 118 -2.36 18.42 -38.23
CA ARG A 118 -3.68 18.12 -37.66
C ARG A 118 -4.65 17.58 -38.71
N ASN A 119 -4.68 18.19 -39.90
CA ASN A 119 -5.61 17.84 -40.97
C ASN A 119 -5.33 16.44 -41.54
N ILE A 120 -4.04 16.10 -41.72
CA ILE A 120 -3.55 14.77 -42.09
C ILE A 120 -4.05 13.72 -41.07
N PHE A 121 -3.78 13.90 -39.78
CA PHE A 121 -4.18 12.90 -38.78
C PHE A 121 -5.70 12.84 -38.52
N PHE A 122 -6.42 13.96 -38.67
CA PHE A 122 -7.88 13.99 -38.66
C PHE A 122 -8.50 13.23 -39.86
N ARG A 123 -7.79 13.13 -41.00
CA ARG A 123 -8.17 12.25 -42.11
C ARG A 123 -7.95 10.78 -41.74
N LEU A 124 -6.78 10.42 -41.19
CA LEU A 124 -6.49 9.04 -40.77
C LEU A 124 -7.46 8.54 -39.69
N GLN A 125 -7.89 9.39 -38.75
CA GLN A 125 -8.98 9.08 -37.82
C GLN A 125 -10.29 8.71 -38.53
N LYS A 126 -10.65 9.38 -39.63
CA LYS A 126 -11.86 9.06 -40.42
C LYS A 126 -11.73 7.74 -41.19
N MET A 127 -10.50 7.28 -41.47
CA MET A 127 -10.24 5.93 -41.98
C MET A 127 -10.32 4.85 -40.89
N GLY A 128 -10.47 5.24 -39.62
CA GLY A 128 -10.60 4.33 -38.48
C GLY A 128 -9.32 4.14 -37.65
N TYR A 129 -8.25 4.89 -37.89
CA TYR A 129 -7.04 4.83 -37.07
C TYR A 129 -7.28 5.38 -35.67
N ARG A 130 -6.93 4.60 -34.64
CA ARG A 130 -6.91 5.05 -33.24
C ARG A 130 -5.53 5.58 -32.90
N LEU A 131 -5.38 6.90 -32.98
CA LEU A 131 -4.12 7.62 -32.83
C LEU A 131 -3.95 8.22 -31.43
N VAL A 132 -2.71 8.27 -30.96
CA VAL A 132 -2.27 8.99 -29.75
C VAL A 132 -1.10 9.89 -30.12
N ALA A 133 -1.15 11.16 -29.73
CA ALA A 133 0.00 12.06 -29.81
C ALA A 133 0.96 11.77 -28.65
N VAL A 134 2.26 11.71 -28.95
CA VAL A 134 3.35 11.50 -28.00
C VAL A 134 4.32 12.68 -28.19
N HIS A 135 4.24 13.68 -27.31
CA HIS A 135 5.06 14.89 -27.39
C HIS A 135 6.31 14.77 -26.54
N LEU A 136 7.45 14.63 -27.23
CA LEU A 136 8.76 14.48 -26.63
C LEU A 136 9.37 15.84 -26.29
N SER A 137 9.75 15.99 -25.03
CA SER A 137 10.49 17.14 -24.49
C SER A 137 11.84 16.64 -23.97
N ASP A 138 12.94 17.27 -24.38
CA ASP A 138 14.26 16.93 -23.84
C ASP A 138 14.33 17.27 -22.34
N SER A 139 14.77 16.33 -21.49
CA SER A 139 14.91 16.57 -20.04
C SER A 139 15.87 17.71 -19.69
N PHE A 140 16.75 18.12 -20.63
CA PHE A 140 17.55 19.34 -20.49
C PHE A 140 16.69 20.60 -20.26
N CYS A 141 15.42 20.64 -20.70
CA CYS A 141 14.53 21.79 -20.43
C CYS A 141 14.25 22.03 -18.93
N LEU A 142 14.50 21.04 -18.07
CA LEU A 142 14.33 21.18 -16.62
C LEU A 142 15.47 21.96 -15.95
N THR A 143 16.63 22.08 -16.61
CA THR A 143 17.84 22.72 -16.05
C THR A 143 17.69 24.24 -15.86
N GLN A 144 16.78 24.88 -16.60
CA GLN A 144 16.53 26.32 -16.53
C GLN A 144 15.02 26.58 -16.33
N PRO A 145 14.62 27.32 -15.28
CA PRO A 145 13.24 27.73 -15.06
C PRO A 145 12.52 28.29 -16.29
N SER A 146 13.20 29.13 -17.09
CA SER A 146 12.63 29.72 -18.30
C SER A 146 12.37 28.69 -19.42
N LEU A 147 13.23 27.69 -19.59
CA LEU A 147 13.07 26.61 -20.56
C LEU A 147 11.92 25.67 -20.16
N TYR A 148 11.79 25.34 -18.88
CA TYR A 148 10.71 24.49 -18.39
C TYR A 148 9.32 25.13 -18.60
N ILE A 149 9.16 26.41 -18.23
CA ILE A 149 7.92 27.16 -18.47
C ILE A 149 7.61 27.28 -19.97
N SER A 150 8.64 27.48 -20.81
CA SER A 150 8.48 27.51 -22.27
C SER A 150 8.03 26.15 -22.83
N ASN A 151 8.58 25.05 -22.31
CA ASN A 151 8.20 23.69 -22.69
C ASN A 151 6.77 23.33 -22.26
N ILE A 152 6.34 23.76 -21.07
CA ILE A 152 4.95 23.60 -20.62
C ILE A 152 3.97 24.34 -21.54
N LEU A 153 4.28 25.58 -21.92
CA LEU A 153 3.45 26.36 -22.86
C LEU A 153 3.39 25.71 -24.24
N LEU A 154 4.51 25.17 -24.73
CA LEU A 154 4.60 24.42 -25.99
C LEU A 154 3.70 23.18 -25.95
N ALA A 155 3.84 22.35 -24.91
CA ALA A 155 3.04 21.15 -24.69
C ALA A 155 1.53 21.48 -24.61
N LEU A 156 1.13 22.46 -23.79
CA LEU A 156 -0.25 22.91 -23.67
C LEU A 156 -0.81 23.40 -25.02
N ARG A 157 -0.01 24.13 -25.81
CA ARG A 157 -0.45 24.60 -27.12
C ARG A 157 -0.60 23.44 -28.11
N ALA A 158 0.28 22.45 -28.06
CA ALA A 158 0.19 21.23 -28.87
C ALA A 158 -1.04 20.39 -28.52
N MET A 159 -1.36 20.21 -27.22
CA MET A 159 -2.63 19.60 -26.78
C MET A 159 -3.86 20.29 -27.39
N LEU A 160 -3.88 21.63 -27.39
CA LEU A 160 -4.99 22.43 -27.92
C LEU A 160 -5.05 22.48 -29.46
N GLN A 161 -3.97 22.18 -30.17
CA GLN A 161 -3.92 22.18 -31.64
C GLN A 161 -4.24 20.81 -32.23
N MET A 162 -3.74 19.72 -31.62
CA MET A 162 -3.75 18.40 -32.24
C MET A 162 -5.07 17.63 -32.10
N ASP A 163 -5.88 17.92 -31.07
CA ASP A 163 -7.24 17.34 -30.91
C ASP A 163 -7.25 15.79 -30.81
N LEU A 164 -6.17 15.23 -30.23
CA LEU A 164 -5.93 13.81 -30.01
C LEU A 164 -5.74 13.50 -28.52
N PRO A 165 -5.93 12.25 -28.07
CA PRO A 165 -5.37 11.79 -26.81
C PRO A 165 -3.86 12.04 -26.82
N HIS A 166 -3.34 12.71 -25.80
CA HIS A 166 -1.98 13.28 -25.82
C HIS A 166 -1.22 12.91 -24.55
N ILE A 167 -0.01 12.38 -24.72
CA ILE A 167 0.95 12.09 -23.64
C ILE A 167 2.18 12.94 -23.87
N ASN A 168 2.56 13.76 -22.88
CA ASN A 168 3.84 14.47 -22.89
C ASN A 168 4.90 13.58 -22.22
N VAL A 169 6.13 13.59 -22.73
CA VAL A 169 7.20 12.71 -22.27
C VAL A 169 8.51 13.48 -22.12
N LEU A 170 9.12 13.41 -20.94
CA LEU A 170 10.48 13.91 -20.69
C LEU A 170 11.49 12.83 -21.11
N THR A 171 12.17 13.06 -22.23
CA THR A 171 13.13 12.12 -22.83
C THR A 171 14.55 12.36 -22.32
N LYS A 172 15.40 11.34 -22.47
CA LYS A 172 16.80 11.36 -21.98
C LYS A 172 16.88 11.54 -20.46
N ILE A 173 15.90 11.03 -19.71
CA ILE A 173 15.86 11.19 -18.25
C ILE A 173 17.09 10.54 -17.58
N ASP A 174 17.70 9.55 -18.25
CA ASP A 174 18.99 8.94 -17.90
C ASP A 174 20.17 9.93 -17.85
N LYS A 175 20.08 11.10 -18.53
CA LYS A 175 21.17 12.09 -18.63
C LYS A 175 21.06 13.20 -17.59
N ILE A 176 19.97 13.23 -16.83
CA ILE A 176 19.68 14.33 -15.89
C ILE A 176 20.70 14.43 -14.74
N SER A 177 21.29 13.30 -14.34
CA SER A 177 22.38 13.25 -13.34
C SER A 177 23.70 13.86 -13.82
N ALA A 178 23.80 14.25 -15.10
CA ALA A 178 24.98 14.89 -15.69
C ALA A 178 24.76 16.40 -15.95
N TYR A 179 23.62 16.95 -15.53
CA TYR A 179 23.33 18.39 -15.56
C TYR A 179 23.51 19.03 -14.18
N ASP A 180 23.43 20.36 -14.10
CA ASP A 180 23.45 21.06 -12.82
C ASP A 180 22.26 20.63 -11.92
N PRO A 181 22.42 20.60 -10.58
CA PRO A 181 21.37 20.18 -9.66
C PRO A 181 20.08 20.99 -9.81
N LEU A 182 18.99 20.29 -10.08
CA LEU A 182 17.68 20.92 -10.27
C LEU A 182 17.19 21.60 -8.97
N PRO A 183 16.52 22.77 -9.06
CA PRO A 183 15.90 23.42 -7.89
C PRO A 183 14.87 22.60 -7.12
N PHE A 184 14.30 21.54 -7.74
CA PHE A 184 13.25 20.69 -7.20
C PHE A 184 13.47 19.22 -7.62
N ASN A 185 12.76 18.29 -7.00
CA ASN A 185 12.76 16.86 -7.39
C ASN A 185 12.00 16.63 -8.70
N LEU A 186 12.24 15.49 -9.36
CA LEU A 186 11.61 15.17 -10.65
C LEU A 186 10.07 15.13 -10.58
N ASP A 187 9.48 14.73 -9.45
CA ASP A 187 8.02 14.70 -9.25
C ASP A 187 7.37 16.08 -9.47
N TYR A 188 8.05 17.16 -9.07
CA TYR A 188 7.59 18.53 -9.31
C TYR A 188 7.49 18.85 -10.81
N TYR A 189 8.48 18.39 -11.59
CA TYR A 189 8.55 18.63 -13.02
C TYR A 189 7.60 17.73 -13.84
N THR A 190 7.29 16.53 -13.36
CA THR A 190 6.37 15.58 -14.01
C THR A 190 4.91 15.85 -13.67
N GLU A 191 4.59 16.22 -12.42
CA GLU A 191 3.23 16.54 -11.99
C GLU A 191 2.77 17.95 -12.40
N VAL A 192 3.70 18.89 -12.67
CA VAL A 192 3.42 20.27 -13.15
C VAL A 192 2.47 21.05 -12.19
N GLN A 193 2.62 20.83 -10.89
CA GLN A 193 1.84 21.46 -9.83
C GLN A 193 2.66 22.48 -9.03
N ASP A 194 1.98 23.46 -8.43
CA ASP A 194 2.56 24.56 -7.66
C ASP A 194 3.74 25.28 -8.38
N LEU A 195 3.60 25.54 -9.68
CA LEU A 195 4.58 26.28 -10.53
C LEU A 195 4.97 27.65 -9.96
N SER A 196 4.13 28.24 -9.11
CA SER A 196 4.48 29.42 -8.31
C SER A 196 5.78 29.27 -7.48
N TYR A 197 6.17 28.06 -7.06
CA TYR A 197 7.46 27.81 -6.39
C TYR A 197 8.67 28.05 -7.29
N LEU A 198 8.52 28.02 -8.62
CA LEU A 198 9.60 28.29 -9.57
C LEU A 198 9.94 29.79 -9.68
N MET A 199 9.04 30.69 -9.27
CA MET A 199 9.20 32.13 -9.49
C MET A 199 10.50 32.72 -8.89
N PRO A 200 10.95 32.38 -7.66
CA PRO A 200 12.21 32.89 -7.13
C PRO A 200 13.45 32.42 -7.92
N SER A 201 13.42 31.20 -8.46
CA SER A 201 14.49 30.68 -9.33
C SER A 201 14.50 31.41 -10.68
N LEU A 202 13.31 31.68 -11.24
CA LEU A 202 13.13 32.40 -12.50
C LEU A 202 13.54 33.90 -12.39
N GLU A 203 13.34 34.52 -11.21
CA GLU A 203 13.84 35.87 -10.89
C GLU A 203 15.35 35.93 -10.59
N ALA A 204 15.96 34.78 -10.26
CA ALA A 204 17.40 34.64 -10.13
C ALA A 204 18.10 34.41 -11.48
N GLU A 205 17.47 33.66 -12.40
CA GLU A 205 18.01 33.30 -13.72
C GLU A 205 18.38 34.52 -14.57
N SER A 206 17.61 35.61 -14.51
CA SER A 206 17.92 36.84 -15.24
C SER A 206 17.78 38.10 -14.37
N PRO A 207 18.88 38.55 -13.73
CA PRO A 207 18.89 39.78 -12.93
C PRO A 207 18.52 41.05 -13.70
N ALA A 208 18.71 41.06 -15.03
CA ALA A 208 18.30 42.15 -15.91
C ALA A 208 16.79 42.18 -16.17
N MET A 209 16.10 41.04 -16.04
CA MET A 209 14.64 40.91 -16.18
C MET A 209 13.89 41.12 -14.86
N ARG A 210 14.53 41.67 -13.82
CA ARG A 210 13.91 42.08 -12.53
C ARG A 210 13.00 43.30 -12.67
N ASN A 211 12.02 43.16 -13.54
CA ASN A 211 10.96 44.11 -13.85
C ASN A 211 9.64 43.48 -13.39
N GLU A 212 8.85 44.19 -12.59
CA GLU A 212 7.55 43.73 -12.06
C GLU A 212 6.65 43.15 -13.17
N LYS A 213 6.75 43.67 -14.40
CA LYS A 213 6.00 43.18 -15.56
C LYS A 213 6.37 41.76 -16.00
N PHE A 214 7.64 41.35 -15.85
CA PHE A 214 8.12 40.02 -16.25
C PHE A 214 7.70 38.96 -15.23
N GLY A 215 7.92 39.22 -13.93
CA GLY A 215 7.41 38.34 -12.87
C GLY A 215 5.88 38.17 -12.94
N ARG A 216 5.14 39.25 -13.18
CA ARG A 216 3.67 39.19 -13.37
C ARG A 216 3.22 38.46 -14.64
N LEU A 217 4.02 38.44 -15.71
CA LEU A 217 3.74 37.64 -16.90
C LEU A 217 3.94 36.15 -16.59
N ASN A 218 5.05 35.80 -15.94
CA ASN A 218 5.37 34.41 -15.60
C ASN A 218 4.40 33.83 -14.56
N GLN A 219 3.99 34.62 -13.57
CA GLN A 219 2.90 34.24 -12.66
C GLN A 219 1.59 34.02 -13.42
N ALA A 220 1.22 34.89 -14.35
CA ALA A 220 0.01 34.71 -15.16
C ALA A 220 0.06 33.48 -16.08
N VAL A 221 1.27 33.05 -16.49
CA VAL A 221 1.51 31.79 -17.22
C VAL A 221 1.38 30.58 -16.29
N ALA A 222 2.00 30.62 -15.10
CA ALA A 222 1.85 29.57 -14.09
C ALA A 222 0.38 29.39 -13.67
N ASP A 223 -0.30 30.49 -13.33
CA ASP A 223 -1.74 30.55 -13.03
C ASP A 223 -2.59 29.95 -14.17
N LEU A 224 -2.21 30.18 -15.44
CA LEU A 224 -2.93 29.65 -16.60
C LEU A 224 -2.82 28.13 -16.68
N VAL A 225 -1.60 27.58 -16.54
CA VAL A 225 -1.34 26.14 -16.60
C VAL A 225 -2.00 25.42 -15.41
N GLU A 226 -1.70 25.86 -14.18
CA GLU A 226 -2.24 25.26 -12.94
C GLU A 226 -3.77 25.28 -12.91
N ARG A 227 -4.40 26.31 -13.48
CA ARG A 227 -5.86 26.46 -13.50
C ARG A 227 -6.55 25.42 -14.39
N PHE A 228 -5.89 24.94 -15.43
CA PHE A 228 -6.42 23.89 -16.30
C PHE A 228 -5.96 22.49 -15.90
N GLY A 229 -4.75 22.34 -15.34
CA GLY A 229 -4.24 21.05 -14.84
C GLY A 229 -4.13 19.97 -15.92
N LEU A 230 -3.91 20.37 -17.18
CA LEU A 230 -3.91 19.48 -18.35
C LEU A 230 -2.53 18.91 -18.68
N VAL A 231 -1.45 19.58 -18.31
CA VAL A 231 -0.08 19.17 -18.64
C VAL A 231 0.47 18.32 -17.50
N SER A 232 0.86 17.10 -17.81
CA SER A 232 1.72 16.24 -16.99
C SER A 232 2.70 15.50 -17.92
N PHE A 233 3.84 15.04 -17.38
CA PHE A 233 4.85 14.33 -18.16
C PHE A 233 5.13 12.93 -17.61
N GLU A 234 5.11 11.93 -18.49
CA GLU A 234 5.80 10.65 -18.26
C GLU A 234 7.31 10.82 -18.47
N VAL A 235 8.13 9.87 -18.03
CA VAL A 235 9.60 9.90 -18.22
C VAL A 235 10.11 8.75 -19.08
N LEU A 236 11.14 9.02 -19.89
CA LEU A 236 11.70 8.07 -20.84
C LEU A 236 13.24 8.07 -20.85
N ALA A 237 13.81 6.90 -20.55
CA ALA A 237 15.16 6.50 -20.93
C ALA A 237 15.02 5.39 -22.00
N VAL A 238 15.35 5.69 -23.26
CA VAL A 238 15.08 4.80 -24.41
C VAL A 238 15.84 3.46 -24.28
N GLU A 239 17.06 3.49 -23.74
CA GLU A 239 17.87 2.28 -23.56
C GLU A 239 17.36 1.39 -22.41
N ASN A 240 16.47 1.90 -21.53
CA ASN A 240 15.94 1.14 -20.41
C ASN A 240 14.61 0.43 -20.75
N LYS A 241 14.68 -0.91 -20.79
CA LYS A 241 13.57 -1.82 -21.11
C LYS A 241 12.33 -1.62 -20.21
N LYS A 242 12.52 -1.26 -18.92
CA LYS A 242 11.43 -1.02 -17.96
C LYS A 242 10.73 0.32 -18.26
N SER A 243 11.50 1.35 -18.63
CA SER A 243 10.99 2.68 -19.00
C SER A 243 10.16 2.65 -20.30
N ILE A 244 10.65 2.01 -21.38
CA ILE A 244 9.84 1.83 -22.59
C ILE A 244 8.57 1.00 -22.31
N MET A 245 8.69 -0.10 -21.55
CA MET A 245 7.53 -0.94 -21.21
C MET A 245 6.45 -0.16 -20.45
N HIS A 246 6.83 0.72 -19.53
CA HIS A 246 5.91 1.59 -18.82
C HIS A 246 5.21 2.57 -19.77
N LEU A 247 5.97 3.35 -20.55
CA LEU A 247 5.41 4.33 -21.48
C LEU A 247 4.48 3.68 -22.51
N LEU A 248 4.84 2.50 -23.05
CA LEU A 248 3.97 1.77 -23.98
C LEU A 248 2.61 1.38 -23.33
N ARG A 249 2.59 0.99 -22.05
CA ARG A 249 1.32 0.70 -21.35
C ARG A 249 0.45 1.94 -21.19
N VAL A 250 1.04 3.12 -20.95
CA VAL A 250 0.31 4.39 -20.88
C VAL A 250 -0.29 4.74 -22.25
N ILE A 251 0.48 4.56 -23.33
CA ILE A 251 0.02 4.76 -24.72
C ILE A 251 -1.07 3.75 -25.13
N ASP A 252 -0.93 2.47 -24.79
CA ASP A 252 -1.94 1.43 -25.06
C ASP A 252 -3.25 1.68 -24.29
N ARG A 253 -3.15 2.28 -23.09
CA ARG A 253 -4.32 2.73 -22.31
C ARG A 253 -4.98 3.95 -22.95
N ALA A 254 -4.21 4.94 -23.40
CA ALA A 254 -4.72 6.16 -24.04
C ALA A 254 -5.34 5.91 -25.43
N SER A 255 -4.70 5.07 -26.25
CA SER A 255 -5.22 4.63 -27.55
C SER A 255 -6.40 3.68 -27.42
N GLY A 256 -6.55 3.02 -26.26
CA GLY A 256 -7.53 1.98 -26.01
C GLY A 256 -7.20 0.65 -26.69
N TYR A 257 -5.93 0.40 -27.03
CA TYR A 257 -5.42 -0.87 -27.55
C TYR A 257 -5.70 -2.04 -26.60
N VAL A 258 -5.68 -1.78 -25.28
CA VAL A 258 -6.06 -2.73 -24.22
C VAL A 258 -7.48 -3.30 -24.37
N PHE A 259 -8.37 -2.58 -25.06
CA PHE A 259 -9.75 -2.99 -25.37
C PHE A 259 -9.98 -3.17 -26.88
N GLY A 260 -8.91 -3.28 -27.67
CA GLY A 260 -8.98 -3.44 -29.12
C GLY A 260 -9.45 -4.84 -29.53
N GLY A 261 -10.53 -4.91 -30.31
CA GLY A 261 -10.94 -6.13 -30.98
C GLY A 261 -10.01 -6.47 -32.14
N ALA A 262 -9.01 -7.32 -31.87
CA ALA A 262 -8.26 -8.13 -32.84
C ALA A 262 -7.96 -9.46 -32.12
N GLU A 263 -8.49 -10.61 -32.55
CA GLU A 263 -8.09 -11.34 -33.75
C GLU A 263 -6.59 -11.68 -33.75
N GLY A 264 -6.18 -12.46 -32.74
CA GLY A 264 -4.82 -12.97 -32.58
C GLY A 264 -4.70 -13.92 -31.40
N THR A 265 -5.03 -15.20 -31.59
CA THR A 265 -4.97 -16.22 -30.52
C THR A 265 -3.53 -16.67 -30.23
N ASN A 266 -2.74 -15.80 -29.62
CA ASN A 266 -1.45 -16.08 -28.98
C ASN A 266 -1.13 -14.96 -27.98
N ASP A 267 -1.91 -14.84 -26.90
CA ASP A 267 -1.58 -13.99 -25.74
C ASP A 267 -0.18 -14.40 -25.22
N THR A 268 0.83 -13.57 -25.45
CA THR A 268 2.21 -13.89 -25.04
C THR A 268 2.36 -13.78 -23.52
N ILE A 269 3.38 -14.44 -22.97
CA ILE A 269 3.74 -14.32 -21.55
C ILE A 269 3.95 -12.85 -21.15
N TRP A 270 4.43 -12.02 -22.09
CA TRP A 270 4.57 -10.57 -21.92
C TRP A 270 3.23 -9.82 -21.86
N GLN A 271 2.23 -10.18 -22.68
CA GLN A 271 0.90 -9.58 -22.58
C GLN A 271 0.19 -9.95 -21.27
N VAL A 272 0.41 -11.16 -20.74
CA VAL A 272 -0.05 -11.54 -19.40
C VAL A 272 0.71 -10.74 -18.32
N ALA A 273 2.02 -10.54 -18.47
CA ALA A 273 2.82 -9.70 -17.57
C ALA A 273 2.43 -8.21 -17.62
N MET A 274 1.94 -7.71 -18.76
CA MET A 274 1.37 -6.36 -18.88
C MET A 274 -0.01 -6.21 -18.23
N ARG A 275 -0.77 -7.31 -18.07
CA ARG A 275 -2.05 -7.32 -17.33
C ARG A 275 -1.87 -7.45 -15.80
N ASN A 276 -0.68 -7.82 -15.32
CA ASN A 276 -0.36 -7.87 -13.88
C ASN A 276 0.14 -6.52 -13.36
N GLU A 277 -0.66 -5.89 -12.49
CA GLU A 277 -0.39 -4.59 -11.85
C GLU A 277 0.92 -4.55 -11.04
N SER A 278 1.46 -5.71 -10.64
CA SER A 278 2.68 -5.87 -9.84
C SER A 278 3.99 -5.51 -10.55
N SER A 279 3.95 -4.71 -11.61
CA SER A 279 5.09 -4.37 -12.46
C SER A 279 5.08 -2.91 -12.93
N MET A 280 4.47 -2.00 -12.16
CA MET A 280 4.63 -0.56 -12.36
C MET A 280 6.01 -0.11 -11.90
N MET A 281 6.69 0.73 -12.69
CA MET A 281 7.45 1.83 -12.09
C MET A 281 6.40 2.79 -11.52
N GLU A 282 6.15 2.71 -10.22
CA GLU A 282 5.43 3.79 -9.54
C GLU A 282 6.29 5.06 -9.63
N VAL A 283 5.65 6.22 -9.79
CA VAL A 283 6.34 7.54 -9.91
C VAL A 283 7.38 7.77 -8.78
N GLN A 284 7.16 7.14 -7.63
CA GLN A 284 8.01 7.15 -6.44
C GLN A 284 9.43 6.56 -6.62
N ASP A 285 9.81 6.09 -7.80
CA ASP A 285 11.17 5.63 -8.14
C ASP A 285 11.92 6.55 -9.12
N ILE A 286 11.29 7.59 -9.70
CA ILE A 286 11.90 8.37 -10.79
C ILE A 286 13.11 9.19 -10.30
N GLN A 287 12.96 9.92 -9.20
CA GLN A 287 14.07 10.63 -8.55
C GLN A 287 15.14 9.64 -8.05
N GLU A 288 14.75 8.48 -7.54
CA GLU A 288 15.68 7.52 -6.92
C GLU A 288 16.55 6.81 -7.98
N ARG A 289 15.90 6.26 -9.02
CA ARG A 289 16.52 5.53 -10.13
C ARG A 289 17.44 6.38 -10.99
N TRP A 290 17.11 7.66 -11.22
CA TRP A 290 17.78 8.50 -12.23
C TRP A 290 18.61 9.65 -11.67
N VAL A 291 18.42 10.05 -10.41
CA VAL A 291 19.17 11.15 -9.78
C VAL A 291 19.93 10.66 -8.55
N ASP A 292 19.23 10.07 -7.57
CA ASP A 292 19.77 9.92 -6.23
C ASP A 292 20.69 8.71 -6.06
N ASN A 293 20.34 7.56 -6.68
CA ASN A 293 21.01 6.27 -6.50
C ASN A 293 21.43 5.64 -7.85
N LYS A 294 21.53 6.43 -8.93
CA LYS A 294 21.66 5.95 -10.31
C LYS A 294 22.72 4.86 -10.50
N GLU A 295 23.96 5.10 -10.06
CA GLU A 295 25.07 4.15 -10.24
C GLU A 295 24.80 2.79 -9.59
N TRP A 296 24.11 2.78 -8.43
CA TRP A 296 23.75 1.55 -7.74
C TRP A 296 22.68 0.76 -8.50
N TYR A 297 21.65 1.44 -9.01
CA TYR A 297 20.63 0.79 -9.85
C TYR A 297 21.21 0.31 -11.19
N ASP A 298 22.10 1.08 -11.83
CA ASP A 298 22.80 0.68 -13.06
C ASP A 298 23.67 -0.56 -12.82
N GLU A 299 24.40 -0.63 -11.69
CA GLU A 299 25.22 -1.80 -11.36
C GLU A 299 24.38 -3.03 -10.96
N MET A 300 23.25 -2.83 -10.27
CA MET A 300 22.30 -3.89 -9.93
C MET A 300 21.62 -4.47 -11.17
N GLU A 301 21.13 -3.64 -12.09
CA GLU A 301 20.55 -4.12 -13.35
C GLU A 301 21.60 -4.85 -14.20
N ARG A 302 22.86 -4.38 -14.24
CA ARG A 302 23.95 -5.11 -14.92
C ARG A 302 24.21 -6.49 -14.28
N LYS A 303 24.21 -6.60 -12.95
CA LYS A 303 24.35 -7.88 -12.22
C LYS A 303 23.16 -8.81 -12.45
N GLU A 304 21.95 -8.29 -12.57
CA GLU A 304 20.75 -9.07 -12.94
C GLU A 304 20.84 -9.62 -14.37
N GLU A 305 21.37 -8.84 -15.33
CA GLU A 305 21.58 -9.31 -16.70
C GLU A 305 22.77 -10.31 -16.80
N GLU A 306 23.89 -10.04 -16.12
CA GLU A 306 25.03 -10.97 -15.97
C GLU A 306 24.56 -12.33 -15.42
N GLN A 307 23.82 -12.35 -14.29
CA GLN A 307 23.28 -13.60 -13.74
C GLN A 307 22.26 -14.28 -14.66
N GLN A 308 21.41 -13.51 -15.35
CA GLN A 308 20.45 -14.11 -16.29
C GLN A 308 21.15 -14.75 -17.49
N ASP A 309 22.26 -14.18 -17.98
CA ASP A 309 23.02 -14.77 -19.08
C ASP A 309 23.93 -15.92 -18.63
N GLU A 310 24.51 -15.91 -17.43
CA GLU A 310 25.15 -17.09 -16.83
C GLU A 310 24.16 -18.25 -16.67
N LEU A 311 22.96 -17.98 -16.11
CA LEU A 311 21.89 -18.98 -16.00
C LEU A 311 21.40 -19.46 -17.36
N ARG A 312 21.38 -18.60 -18.38
CA ARG A 312 20.99 -18.92 -19.76
C ARG A 312 22.05 -19.79 -20.45
N GLN A 313 23.34 -19.55 -20.22
CA GLN A 313 24.43 -20.39 -20.72
C GLN A 313 24.42 -21.76 -20.04
N ALA A 314 24.35 -21.82 -18.71
CA ALA A 314 24.25 -23.09 -17.97
C ALA A 314 23.01 -23.92 -18.37
N GLN A 315 21.88 -23.27 -18.63
CA GLN A 315 20.67 -23.94 -19.18
C GLN A 315 20.86 -24.39 -20.63
N ALA A 316 21.62 -23.66 -21.45
CA ALA A 316 21.91 -24.06 -22.84
C ALA A 316 22.85 -25.28 -22.91
N GLU A 317 23.86 -25.35 -22.04
CA GLU A 317 24.75 -26.51 -21.93
C GLU A 317 23.99 -27.76 -21.44
N ALA A 318 23.21 -27.64 -20.37
CA ALA A 318 22.35 -28.74 -19.88
C ALA A 318 21.32 -29.19 -20.93
N ALA A 319 20.79 -28.27 -21.74
CA ALA A 319 19.88 -28.58 -22.84
C ALA A 319 20.57 -29.17 -24.10
N ALA A 320 21.90 -29.22 -24.14
CA ALA A 320 22.63 -29.91 -25.20
C ALA A 320 22.74 -31.41 -24.93
N GLU A 321 23.04 -31.82 -23.69
CA GLU A 321 23.18 -33.24 -23.30
C GLU A 321 21.86 -34.03 -23.44
N SER A 322 20.72 -33.37 -23.18
CA SER A 322 19.40 -34.01 -23.18
C SER A 322 18.79 -34.28 -24.58
N LYS A 323 19.39 -33.83 -25.68
CA LYS A 323 18.74 -33.80 -27.01
C LYS A 323 18.83 -35.09 -27.84
N THR A 324 19.46 -36.14 -27.33
CA THR A 324 20.06 -37.20 -28.17
C THR A 324 19.23 -38.49 -28.31
N SER A 325 17.99 -38.59 -27.78
CA SER A 325 17.35 -39.92 -27.57
C SER A 325 15.85 -40.10 -27.90
N MET A 326 15.07 -39.07 -28.27
CA MET A 326 13.61 -39.22 -28.50
C MET A 326 13.07 -38.49 -29.74
N SER A 327 12.80 -39.21 -30.84
CA SER A 327 12.21 -38.61 -32.06
C SER A 327 11.48 -39.54 -33.04
N SER A 328 11.12 -40.78 -32.66
CA SER A 328 10.67 -41.82 -33.63
C SER A 328 9.49 -42.73 -33.22
N VAL A 329 8.69 -42.37 -32.21
CA VAL A 329 7.53 -43.18 -31.74
C VAL A 329 6.22 -42.41 -31.97
N PRO A 330 5.16 -43.02 -32.55
CA PRO A 330 3.86 -42.38 -32.73
C PRO A 330 3.09 -42.22 -31.41
N LEU A 331 2.24 -41.18 -31.34
CA LEU A 331 1.37 -40.90 -30.21
C LEU A 331 0.11 -41.77 -30.24
N THR A 332 -0.44 -42.07 -29.07
CA THR A 332 -1.62 -42.93 -28.90
C THR A 332 -2.86 -42.13 -28.50
N ALA A 333 -4.02 -42.51 -29.06
CA ALA A 333 -5.30 -41.89 -28.77
C ALA A 333 -6.38 -42.93 -28.43
N ALA A 334 -7.32 -42.59 -27.55
CA ALA A 334 -8.50 -43.39 -27.24
C ALA A 334 -9.78 -42.56 -27.44
N ILE A 335 -10.86 -43.22 -27.91
CA ILE A 335 -12.14 -42.57 -28.24
C ILE A 335 -13.26 -43.15 -27.38
N LEU A 336 -13.97 -42.30 -26.63
CA LEU A 336 -15.14 -42.66 -25.83
C LEU A 336 -16.40 -42.08 -26.47
N VAL A 337 -17.26 -42.93 -27.02
CA VAL A 337 -18.58 -42.54 -27.51
C VAL A 337 -19.54 -42.57 -26.33
N VAL A 338 -20.03 -41.41 -25.92
CA VAL A 338 -21.01 -41.23 -24.85
C VAL A 338 -22.39 -41.11 -25.49
N SER A 339 -23.14 -42.21 -25.47
CA SER A 339 -24.49 -42.23 -26.03
C SER A 339 -25.27 -43.43 -25.49
N THR A 340 -26.34 -43.16 -24.75
CA THR A 340 -27.26 -44.17 -24.23
C THR A 340 -27.95 -45.00 -25.32
N THR A 341 -28.07 -44.49 -26.55
CA THR A 341 -28.57 -45.26 -27.72
C THR A 341 -27.51 -46.23 -28.25
N ALA A 342 -26.32 -45.72 -28.63
CA ALA A 342 -25.19 -46.53 -29.09
C ALA A 342 -24.68 -47.56 -28.06
N ALA A 343 -24.88 -47.31 -26.75
CA ALA A 343 -24.60 -48.29 -25.70
C ALA A 343 -25.58 -49.49 -25.68
N GLN A 344 -26.74 -49.35 -26.33
CA GLN A 344 -27.73 -50.44 -26.52
C GLN A 344 -27.61 -51.07 -27.91
N ASP A 345 -27.40 -50.26 -28.96
CA ASP A 345 -27.12 -50.71 -30.33
C ASP A 345 -25.89 -49.98 -30.90
N PRO A 346 -24.69 -50.61 -30.83
CA PRO A 346 -23.46 -50.05 -31.37
C PRO A 346 -23.48 -49.72 -32.87
N SER A 347 -24.43 -50.25 -33.65
CA SER A 347 -24.56 -49.89 -35.07
C SER A 347 -25.08 -48.46 -35.30
N THR A 348 -25.55 -47.80 -34.24
CA THR A 348 -26.00 -46.40 -34.27
C THR A 348 -24.88 -45.38 -34.04
N ASP A 349 -23.65 -45.80 -33.71
CA ASP A 349 -22.50 -44.88 -33.69
C ASP A 349 -22.00 -44.57 -35.12
N ALA A 350 -22.03 -43.29 -35.47
CA ALA A 350 -21.32 -42.75 -36.64
C ALA A 350 -20.24 -41.72 -36.25
N ALA A 351 -20.14 -41.32 -34.98
CA ALA A 351 -19.21 -40.31 -34.50
C ALA A 351 -17.83 -40.92 -34.20
N GLY A 352 -17.77 -42.09 -33.57
CA GLY A 352 -16.51 -42.81 -33.34
C GLY A 352 -15.82 -43.21 -34.64
N ALA A 353 -16.58 -43.59 -35.67
CA ALA A 353 -16.07 -43.76 -37.03
C ALA A 353 -15.54 -42.44 -37.62
N ALA A 354 -16.37 -41.38 -37.60
CA ALA A 354 -16.02 -40.10 -38.20
C ALA A 354 -14.77 -39.42 -37.59
N LEU A 355 -14.42 -39.74 -36.34
CA LEU A 355 -13.21 -39.29 -35.66
C LEU A 355 -11.95 -40.10 -36.04
N ARG A 356 -12.07 -41.41 -36.32
CA ARG A 356 -10.93 -42.20 -36.84
C ARG A 356 -10.51 -41.73 -38.22
N ASP A 357 -11.47 -41.45 -39.11
CA ASP A 357 -11.22 -40.87 -40.44
C ASP A 357 -10.31 -39.62 -40.35
N VAL A 358 -10.51 -38.76 -39.34
CA VAL A 358 -9.73 -37.53 -39.15
C VAL A 358 -8.31 -37.82 -38.66
N PHE A 359 -8.11 -38.81 -37.78
CA PHE A 359 -6.76 -39.25 -37.41
C PHE A 359 -6.01 -39.85 -38.60
N ASP A 360 -6.68 -40.67 -39.42
CA ASP A 360 -6.06 -41.34 -40.57
C ASP A 360 -5.75 -40.37 -41.72
N GLN A 361 -6.61 -39.37 -41.96
CA GLN A 361 -6.46 -38.41 -43.07
C GLN A 361 -5.65 -37.16 -42.68
N GLU A 362 -5.83 -36.63 -41.47
CA GLU A 362 -5.29 -35.32 -41.06
C GLU A 362 -4.34 -35.39 -39.85
N GLY A 363 -4.27 -36.54 -39.17
CA GLY A 363 -3.30 -36.80 -38.09
C GLY A 363 -1.85 -36.95 -38.56
N GLY A 364 -1.57 -36.84 -39.86
CA GLY A 364 -0.22 -36.79 -40.43
C GLY A 364 0.64 -38.03 -40.15
N GLY A 365 0.02 -39.19 -39.92
CA GLY A 365 0.70 -40.43 -39.53
C GLY A 365 1.32 -40.42 -38.12
N ARG A 366 1.07 -39.38 -37.31
CA ARG A 366 1.63 -39.25 -35.95
C ARG A 366 0.79 -39.92 -34.86
N TRP A 367 -0.39 -40.39 -35.19
CA TRP A 367 -1.40 -40.90 -34.25
C TRP A 367 -1.74 -42.37 -34.51
N GLN A 368 -1.95 -43.12 -33.43
CA GLN A 368 -2.53 -44.46 -33.44
C GLN A 368 -3.73 -44.47 -32.47
N VAL A 369 -4.94 -44.73 -32.99
CA VAL A 369 -6.11 -44.96 -32.13
C VAL A 369 -6.00 -46.37 -31.54
N VAL A 370 -5.76 -46.46 -30.23
CA VAL A 370 -5.48 -47.73 -29.53
C VAL A 370 -6.73 -48.41 -28.97
N GLU A 371 -7.75 -47.64 -28.59
CA GLU A 371 -9.05 -48.18 -28.15
C GLU A 371 -10.20 -47.27 -28.62
N THR A 372 -11.38 -47.86 -28.82
CA THR A 372 -12.64 -47.11 -28.90
C THR A 372 -13.70 -47.85 -28.13
N LYS A 373 -14.47 -47.14 -27.30
CA LYS A 373 -15.46 -47.74 -26.42
C LYS A 373 -16.72 -46.89 -26.38
N ILE A 374 -17.86 -47.54 -26.17
CA ILE A 374 -19.17 -46.89 -26.06
C ILE A 374 -19.66 -47.05 -24.62
N VAL A 375 -20.15 -45.96 -24.03
CA VAL A 375 -20.79 -45.93 -22.71
C VAL A 375 -22.12 -45.19 -22.77
N SER A 376 -23.02 -45.48 -21.83
CA SER A 376 -24.23 -44.66 -21.66
C SER A 376 -23.88 -43.29 -21.05
N ASP A 377 -24.76 -42.31 -21.20
CA ASP A 377 -24.56 -40.95 -20.67
C ASP A 377 -24.83 -40.92 -19.16
N VAL A 378 -23.89 -41.52 -18.43
CA VAL A 378 -23.93 -41.76 -16.99
C VAL A 378 -22.56 -41.39 -16.44
N THR A 379 -22.52 -40.32 -15.64
CA THR A 379 -21.30 -39.68 -15.11
C THR A 379 -20.27 -40.67 -14.60
N THR A 380 -20.69 -41.69 -13.84
CA THR A 380 -19.79 -42.70 -13.25
C THR A 380 -19.18 -43.65 -14.28
N GLN A 381 -19.88 -44.00 -15.36
CA GLN A 381 -19.33 -44.84 -16.44
C GLN A 381 -18.29 -44.07 -17.25
N ILE A 382 -18.60 -42.81 -17.59
CA ILE A 382 -17.69 -41.89 -18.30
C ILE A 382 -16.41 -41.71 -17.47
N GLN A 383 -16.56 -41.42 -16.18
CA GLN A 383 -15.42 -41.23 -15.27
C GLN A 383 -14.58 -42.50 -15.11
N GLN A 384 -15.21 -43.65 -14.83
CA GLN A 384 -14.50 -44.93 -14.70
C GLN A 384 -13.67 -45.25 -15.95
N GLN A 385 -14.20 -45.00 -17.15
CA GLN A 385 -13.48 -45.31 -18.38
C GLN A 385 -12.30 -44.38 -18.65
N ILE A 386 -12.46 -43.08 -18.40
CA ILE A 386 -11.38 -42.10 -18.57
C ILE A 386 -10.29 -42.34 -17.52
N THR A 387 -10.66 -42.55 -16.25
CA THR A 387 -9.72 -42.91 -15.19
C THR A 387 -8.99 -44.22 -15.50
N GLN A 388 -9.66 -45.23 -16.08
CA GLN A 388 -8.99 -46.45 -16.52
C GLN A 388 -7.85 -46.15 -17.52
N TRP A 389 -8.11 -45.36 -18.56
CA TRP A 389 -7.11 -45.06 -19.58
C TRP A 389 -5.99 -44.11 -19.13
N THR A 390 -6.23 -43.29 -18.11
CA THR A 390 -5.27 -42.26 -17.63
C THR A 390 -4.50 -42.66 -16.38
N ASP A 391 -4.96 -43.65 -15.61
CA ASP A 391 -4.37 -44.00 -14.30
C ASP A 391 -3.67 -45.37 -14.28
N THR A 392 -3.90 -46.29 -15.24
CA THR A 392 -3.06 -47.49 -15.33
C THR A 392 -1.71 -47.17 -15.95
N ALA A 393 -0.63 -47.44 -15.19
CA ALA A 393 0.75 -47.43 -15.66
C ALA A 393 1.06 -48.62 -16.60
N ALA A 394 0.45 -48.61 -17.79
CA ALA A 394 0.80 -49.51 -18.87
C ALA A 394 2.13 -49.09 -19.53
N GLU A 395 2.82 -50.04 -20.17
CA GLU A 395 4.10 -49.79 -20.88
C GLU A 395 4.00 -48.78 -22.04
N ARG A 396 2.77 -48.39 -22.42
CA ARG A 396 2.47 -47.24 -23.28
C ARG A 396 1.26 -46.48 -22.70
N PRO A 397 1.43 -45.27 -22.14
CA PRO A 397 0.32 -44.45 -21.66
C PRO A 397 -0.47 -43.84 -22.83
N VAL A 398 -1.78 -43.70 -22.67
CA VAL A 398 -2.64 -43.02 -23.66
C VAL A 398 -2.31 -41.53 -23.66
N ASN A 399 -1.86 -40.98 -24.80
CA ASN A 399 -1.48 -39.57 -24.87
C ASN A 399 -2.70 -38.63 -24.98
N LEU A 400 -3.76 -39.09 -25.65
CA LEU A 400 -4.97 -38.33 -25.95
C LEU A 400 -6.24 -39.15 -25.69
N VAL A 401 -7.20 -38.60 -24.94
CA VAL A 401 -8.57 -39.15 -24.83
C VAL A 401 -9.56 -38.15 -25.42
N LEU A 402 -10.32 -38.60 -26.42
CA LEU A 402 -11.46 -37.87 -26.96
C LEU A 402 -12.75 -38.49 -26.46
N THR A 403 -13.68 -37.67 -25.96
CA THR A 403 -15.07 -38.08 -25.76
C THR A 403 -15.95 -37.45 -26.84
N THR A 404 -17.04 -38.12 -27.24
CA THR A 404 -18.02 -37.56 -28.18
C THR A 404 -19.44 -37.89 -27.71
N GLY A 405 -20.29 -36.87 -27.62
CA GLY A 405 -21.65 -36.96 -27.05
C GLY A 405 -21.76 -36.41 -25.63
N GLY A 406 -22.99 -36.14 -25.19
CA GLY A 406 -23.31 -35.65 -23.85
C GLY A 406 -22.89 -34.20 -23.53
N THR A 407 -22.54 -33.39 -24.54
CA THR A 407 -22.02 -32.01 -24.33
C THR A 407 -23.05 -30.89 -24.51
N GLY A 408 -24.31 -31.20 -24.75
CA GLY A 408 -25.39 -30.22 -24.93
C GLY A 408 -26.03 -29.75 -23.61
N PHE A 409 -27.26 -29.23 -23.72
CA PHE A 409 -28.10 -28.76 -22.59
C PHE A 409 -29.27 -29.70 -22.27
N ALA A 410 -29.35 -30.90 -22.86
CA ALA A 410 -30.40 -31.85 -22.53
C ALA A 410 -30.23 -32.39 -21.10
N VAL A 411 -31.32 -32.85 -20.49
CA VAL A 411 -31.32 -33.37 -19.10
C VAL A 411 -30.42 -34.62 -18.94
N ALA A 412 -30.04 -35.28 -20.03
CA ALA A 412 -29.13 -36.41 -20.04
C ALA A 412 -27.70 -36.08 -20.53
N ASP A 413 -27.41 -34.84 -20.97
CA ASP A 413 -26.07 -34.43 -21.42
C ASP A 413 -25.16 -34.22 -20.19
N HIS A 414 -24.31 -35.20 -19.84
CA HIS A 414 -23.50 -35.18 -18.61
C HIS A 414 -21.98 -35.29 -18.83
N THR A 415 -21.49 -35.31 -20.07
CA THR A 415 -20.06 -35.41 -20.36
C THR A 415 -19.21 -34.26 -19.78
N PRO A 416 -19.60 -32.97 -19.86
CA PRO A 416 -18.84 -31.86 -19.28
C PRO A 416 -18.70 -31.98 -17.75
N GLU A 417 -19.79 -32.30 -17.07
CA GLU A 417 -19.84 -32.57 -15.63
C GLU A 417 -18.96 -33.76 -15.24
N ALA A 418 -19.00 -34.84 -16.02
CA ALA A 418 -18.22 -36.04 -15.79
C ALA A 418 -16.71 -35.81 -15.95
N VAL A 419 -16.31 -35.08 -17.01
CA VAL A 419 -14.91 -34.89 -17.39
C VAL A 419 -14.24 -33.77 -16.58
N SER A 420 -14.92 -32.64 -16.35
CA SER A 420 -14.32 -31.44 -15.73
C SER A 420 -13.71 -31.71 -14.35
N VAL A 421 -14.31 -32.57 -13.54
CA VAL A 421 -13.83 -32.95 -12.20
C VAL A 421 -12.63 -33.91 -12.21
N LEU A 422 -12.27 -34.50 -13.36
CA LEU A 422 -11.10 -35.38 -13.50
C LEU A 422 -9.82 -34.64 -13.90
N LEU A 423 -9.93 -33.38 -14.34
CA LEU A 423 -8.81 -32.59 -14.88
C LEU A 423 -7.99 -31.95 -13.76
N TYR A 424 -6.67 -32.10 -13.82
CA TYR A 424 -5.74 -31.41 -12.90
C TYR A 424 -5.34 -30.02 -13.40
N LYS A 425 -5.39 -29.81 -14.72
CA LYS A 425 -5.22 -28.52 -15.39
C LYS A 425 -6.24 -28.43 -16.51
N GLN A 426 -7.00 -27.35 -16.58
CA GLN A 426 -7.91 -27.09 -17.71
C GLN A 426 -7.16 -26.42 -18.86
N ALA A 427 -7.61 -26.67 -20.10
CA ALA A 427 -7.03 -26.12 -21.32
C ALA A 427 -8.09 -25.34 -22.13
N PRO A 428 -8.61 -24.21 -21.61
CA PRO A 428 -9.69 -23.45 -22.24
C PRO A 428 -9.33 -22.94 -23.65
N GLY A 429 -8.05 -22.75 -23.98
CA GLY A 429 -7.62 -22.40 -25.34
C GLY A 429 -8.02 -23.44 -26.40
N LEU A 430 -7.99 -24.74 -26.07
CA LEU A 430 -8.47 -25.80 -26.96
C LEU A 430 -10.00 -25.74 -27.10
N VAL A 431 -10.71 -25.48 -26.01
CA VAL A 431 -12.17 -25.27 -26.01
C VAL A 431 -12.56 -24.09 -26.90
N HIS A 432 -11.85 -22.97 -26.79
CA HIS A 432 -12.09 -21.77 -27.60
C HIS A 432 -11.80 -22.01 -29.09
N GLY A 433 -10.71 -22.71 -29.44
CA GLY A 433 -10.40 -23.05 -30.83
C GLY A 433 -11.47 -23.94 -31.47
N MET A 434 -11.91 -24.98 -30.75
CA MET A 434 -13.01 -25.87 -31.19
C MET A 434 -14.34 -25.13 -31.36
N LEU A 435 -14.72 -24.26 -30.40
CA LEU A 435 -15.94 -23.47 -30.49
C LEU A 435 -15.88 -22.40 -31.59
N ALA A 436 -14.75 -21.71 -31.79
CA ALA A 436 -14.59 -20.70 -32.84
C ALA A 436 -14.75 -21.32 -34.23
N ALA A 437 -14.09 -22.45 -34.50
CA ALA A 437 -14.26 -23.19 -35.75
C ALA A 437 -15.71 -23.66 -35.96
N SER A 438 -16.38 -24.10 -34.89
CA SER A 438 -17.79 -24.52 -34.94
C SER A 438 -18.76 -23.37 -35.21
N LEU A 439 -18.53 -22.20 -34.59
CA LEU A 439 -19.36 -21.00 -34.72
C LEU A 439 -19.29 -20.39 -36.12
N ALA A 440 -18.15 -20.52 -36.81
CA ALA A 440 -18.00 -20.15 -38.22
C ALA A 440 -18.87 -21.01 -39.16
N VAL A 441 -19.25 -22.23 -38.75
CA VAL A 441 -20.11 -23.14 -39.52
C VAL A 441 -21.58 -23.06 -39.08
N THR A 442 -21.86 -22.89 -37.79
CA THR A 442 -23.23 -22.84 -37.26
C THR A 442 -23.34 -22.05 -35.95
N PRO A 443 -24.29 -21.10 -35.83
CA PRO A 443 -24.49 -20.36 -34.58
C PRO A 443 -24.93 -21.28 -33.43
N PHE A 444 -25.58 -22.42 -33.73
CA PHE A 444 -26.00 -23.39 -32.72
C PHE A 444 -24.82 -24.05 -31.98
N ALA A 445 -23.57 -23.87 -32.42
CA ALA A 445 -22.39 -24.28 -31.68
C ALA A 445 -22.29 -23.62 -30.29
N MET A 446 -22.92 -22.44 -30.07
CA MET A 446 -23.01 -21.81 -28.74
C MET A 446 -23.78 -22.66 -27.71
N MET A 447 -24.55 -23.66 -28.16
CA MET A 447 -25.29 -24.59 -27.31
C MET A 447 -24.47 -25.85 -26.94
N SER A 448 -23.19 -25.92 -27.32
CA SER A 448 -22.26 -26.97 -26.88
C SER A 448 -21.44 -26.47 -25.70
N ARG A 449 -21.19 -27.34 -24.72
CA ARG A 449 -20.44 -27.03 -23.48
C ARG A 449 -19.11 -27.80 -23.39
N PRO A 450 -18.22 -27.77 -24.41
CA PRO A 450 -17.05 -28.62 -24.43
C PRO A 450 -16.03 -28.27 -23.35
N VAL A 451 -15.32 -29.28 -22.86
CA VAL A 451 -14.29 -29.23 -21.82
C VAL A 451 -12.99 -29.83 -22.39
N ALA A 452 -11.85 -29.26 -22.02
CA ALA A 452 -10.54 -29.80 -22.35
C ALA A 452 -9.53 -29.56 -21.21
N GLY A 453 -8.52 -30.43 -21.10
CA GLY A 453 -7.47 -30.30 -20.09
C GLY A 453 -6.50 -31.48 -20.05
N VAL A 454 -5.80 -31.62 -18.91
CA VAL A 454 -4.78 -32.65 -18.68
C VAL A 454 -5.03 -33.39 -17.37
N ARG A 455 -4.85 -34.71 -17.39
CA ARG A 455 -4.85 -35.63 -16.24
C ARG A 455 -3.72 -36.65 -16.43
N ASN A 456 -2.89 -36.87 -15.40
CA ASN A 456 -1.85 -37.92 -15.42
C ASN A 456 -1.04 -38.02 -16.74
N GLN A 457 -0.58 -36.87 -17.26
CA GLN A 457 0.12 -36.71 -18.55
C GLN A 457 -0.71 -36.91 -19.84
N THR A 458 -1.94 -37.42 -19.74
CA THR A 458 -2.89 -37.52 -20.87
C THR A 458 -3.64 -36.20 -21.09
N VAL A 459 -3.77 -35.79 -22.35
CA VAL A 459 -4.67 -34.69 -22.77
C VAL A 459 -6.08 -35.25 -22.98
N ILE A 460 -7.11 -34.56 -22.48
CA ILE A 460 -8.52 -34.95 -22.61
C ILE A 460 -9.30 -33.82 -23.30
N LEU A 461 -10.15 -34.15 -24.27
CA LEU A 461 -11.11 -33.23 -24.89
C LEU A 461 -12.52 -33.86 -25.00
N THR A 462 -13.56 -33.03 -24.94
CA THR A 462 -14.95 -33.43 -25.21
C THR A 462 -15.49 -32.80 -26.49
N LEU A 463 -16.10 -33.60 -27.36
CA LEU A 463 -16.58 -33.20 -28.67
C LEU A 463 -18.11 -33.35 -28.78
N PRO A 464 -18.79 -32.59 -29.66
CA PRO A 464 -20.23 -32.75 -29.91
C PRO A 464 -20.61 -34.16 -30.36
N GLY A 465 -21.78 -34.66 -29.95
CA GLY A 465 -22.26 -36.00 -30.33
C GLY A 465 -22.68 -36.16 -31.81
N SER A 466 -22.87 -35.06 -32.55
CA SER A 466 -23.12 -35.14 -33.99
C SER A 466 -21.84 -35.50 -34.74
N PRO A 467 -21.80 -36.50 -35.64
CA PRO A 467 -20.59 -36.92 -36.35
C PRO A 467 -19.90 -35.78 -37.11
N LYS A 468 -20.70 -34.89 -37.72
CA LYS A 468 -20.21 -33.67 -38.39
C LYS A 468 -19.48 -32.74 -37.41
N GLY A 469 -20.15 -32.34 -36.32
CA GLY A 469 -19.56 -31.47 -35.30
C GLY A 469 -18.32 -32.10 -34.64
N ALA A 470 -18.35 -33.39 -34.31
CA ALA A 470 -17.21 -34.12 -33.76
C ALA A 470 -15.97 -34.01 -34.67
N ARG A 471 -16.16 -34.24 -35.98
CA ARG A 471 -15.14 -34.09 -37.02
C ARG A 471 -14.61 -32.65 -37.07
N GLU A 472 -15.49 -31.67 -37.22
CA GLU A 472 -15.11 -30.25 -37.35
C GLU A 472 -14.32 -29.74 -36.11
N ASN A 473 -14.73 -30.17 -34.91
CA ASN A 473 -14.05 -29.80 -33.67
C ASN A 473 -12.66 -30.45 -33.58
N LEU A 474 -12.49 -31.72 -33.96
CA LEU A 474 -11.18 -32.37 -33.97
C LEU A 474 -10.25 -31.79 -35.04
N GLN A 475 -10.74 -31.55 -36.26
CA GLN A 475 -9.98 -30.96 -37.37
C GLN A 475 -9.37 -29.59 -36.98
N ALA A 476 -10.10 -28.77 -36.23
CA ALA A 476 -9.65 -27.47 -35.75
C ALA A 476 -8.41 -27.53 -34.83
N VAL A 477 -8.15 -28.65 -34.15
CA VAL A 477 -7.07 -28.78 -33.14
C VAL A 477 -6.06 -29.90 -33.41
N ILE A 478 -6.36 -30.89 -34.26
CA ILE A 478 -5.54 -32.12 -34.41
C ILE A 478 -4.06 -31.86 -34.74
N LYS A 479 -3.74 -30.75 -35.43
CA LYS A 479 -2.36 -30.33 -35.73
C LYS A 479 -1.57 -29.82 -34.51
N THR A 480 -2.24 -29.29 -33.48
CA THR A 480 -1.60 -28.76 -32.26
C THR A 480 -1.54 -29.80 -31.13
N LEU A 481 -2.46 -30.78 -31.12
CA LEU A 481 -2.51 -31.85 -30.11
C LEU A 481 -1.20 -32.62 -29.88
N PRO A 482 -0.32 -32.89 -30.89
CA PRO A 482 0.96 -33.55 -30.64
C PRO A 482 1.88 -32.76 -29.71
N HIS A 483 1.95 -31.44 -29.89
CA HIS A 483 2.73 -30.54 -29.03
C HIS A 483 2.13 -30.46 -27.63
N ALA A 484 0.80 -30.36 -27.54
CA ALA A 484 0.09 -30.39 -26.25
C ALA A 484 0.35 -31.69 -25.46
N CYS A 485 0.43 -32.84 -26.14
CA CYS A 485 0.74 -34.13 -25.51
C CYS A 485 2.20 -34.21 -25.03
N LEU A 486 3.17 -33.70 -25.80
CA LEU A 486 4.58 -33.63 -25.36
C LEU A 486 4.76 -32.71 -24.14
N GLN A 487 4.06 -31.57 -24.11
CA GLN A 487 4.03 -30.68 -22.95
C GLN A 487 3.32 -31.32 -21.74
N ALA A 488 2.22 -32.05 -21.94
CA ALA A 488 1.52 -32.79 -20.89
C ALA A 488 2.39 -33.92 -20.28
N ALA A 489 3.23 -34.56 -21.10
CA ALA A 489 4.24 -35.54 -20.68
C ALA A 489 5.47 -34.92 -19.99
N GLY A 490 5.58 -33.58 -19.93
CA GLY A 490 6.63 -32.88 -19.17
C GLY A 490 7.89 -32.49 -19.96
N ALA A 491 7.85 -32.47 -21.30
CA ALA A 491 8.95 -31.95 -22.11
C ALA A 491 9.18 -30.44 -21.87
N ASP A 492 10.44 -29.98 -21.84
CA ASP A 492 10.73 -28.56 -21.61
C ASP A 492 10.21 -27.68 -22.75
N SER A 493 9.28 -26.80 -22.36
CA SER A 493 8.73 -25.72 -23.19
C SER A 493 9.78 -24.90 -23.93
N ARG A 494 10.90 -24.50 -23.29
CA ARG A 494 11.90 -23.64 -23.95
C ARG A 494 12.65 -24.39 -25.04
N SER A 495 13.04 -25.63 -24.79
CA SER A 495 13.70 -26.50 -25.77
C SER A 495 12.87 -26.74 -27.04
N LEU A 496 11.54 -26.86 -26.90
CA LEU A 496 10.60 -27.02 -28.01
C LEU A 496 10.40 -25.71 -28.79
N HIS A 497 10.27 -24.58 -28.08
CA HIS A 497 10.05 -23.27 -28.69
C HIS A 497 11.35 -22.58 -29.19
N ALA A 498 12.52 -23.21 -29.01
CA ALA A 498 13.85 -22.65 -29.34
C ALA A 498 14.12 -22.32 -30.82
N GLY A 499 13.20 -22.64 -31.74
CA GLY A 499 13.25 -22.21 -33.15
C GLY A 499 12.27 -21.10 -33.52
N GLY A 500 11.58 -20.51 -32.53
CA GLY A 500 10.50 -19.55 -32.75
C GLY A 500 9.22 -20.19 -33.33
N VAL A 501 8.16 -19.37 -33.42
CA VAL A 501 6.83 -19.82 -33.87
C VAL A 501 6.90 -20.43 -35.28
N LYS A 502 7.65 -19.81 -36.19
CA LYS A 502 7.86 -20.27 -37.58
C LYS A 502 8.44 -21.68 -37.70
N LYS A 503 9.22 -22.16 -36.73
CA LYS A 503 9.67 -23.58 -36.69
C LYS A 503 8.51 -24.50 -36.32
N LEU A 504 7.76 -24.17 -35.28
CA LEU A 504 6.64 -24.98 -34.80
C LEU A 504 5.49 -25.04 -35.81
N GLU A 505 5.19 -23.94 -36.49
CA GLU A 505 4.25 -23.89 -37.63
C GLU A 505 4.68 -24.87 -38.73
N LYS A 506 5.95 -24.83 -39.12
CA LYS A 506 6.52 -25.74 -40.13
C LYS A 506 6.51 -27.20 -39.67
N GLU A 507 6.78 -27.47 -38.39
CA GLU A 507 6.73 -28.82 -37.80
C GLU A 507 5.30 -29.33 -37.57
N ALA A 508 4.30 -28.44 -37.55
CA ALA A 508 2.87 -28.75 -37.49
C ALA A 508 2.17 -28.76 -38.87
N GLY A 509 2.88 -28.46 -39.96
CA GLY A 509 2.30 -28.42 -41.31
C GLY A 509 1.36 -27.22 -41.53
N LEU A 510 1.80 -26.04 -41.05
CA LEU A 510 1.18 -24.73 -41.26
C LEU A 510 2.14 -23.86 -42.07
N SER A 511 1.64 -23.16 -43.10
CA SER A 511 2.47 -22.42 -44.06
C SER A 511 1.88 -21.05 -44.39
N SER A 512 2.64 -19.99 -44.11
CA SER A 512 2.35 -18.62 -44.56
C SER A 512 2.73 -18.45 -46.04
N ASN A 513 1.79 -18.01 -46.89
CA ASN A 513 2.02 -17.72 -48.30
C ASN A 513 2.38 -16.24 -48.54
N THR A 514 3.64 -15.97 -48.88
CA THR A 514 4.07 -14.76 -49.63
C THR A 514 5.38 -15.06 -50.38
N ALA A 515 5.65 -14.33 -51.47
CA ALA A 515 6.61 -14.74 -52.50
C ALA A 515 7.94 -13.95 -52.51
N HIS A 516 8.87 -14.38 -53.37
CA HIS A 516 10.24 -13.85 -53.48
C HIS A 516 10.35 -12.48 -54.19
N SER A 517 11.38 -11.72 -53.82
CA SER A 517 12.43 -11.31 -54.77
C SER A 517 13.79 -11.19 -54.04
N GLN A 518 14.89 -11.42 -54.75
CA GLN A 518 16.27 -11.29 -54.25
C GLN A 518 16.99 -10.18 -55.01
N ALA A 519 17.87 -9.43 -54.34
CA ALA A 519 18.93 -8.65 -54.96
C ALA A 519 20.14 -8.57 -54.01
N GLU A 520 21.36 -8.68 -54.58
CA GLU A 520 22.63 -8.54 -53.86
C GLU A 520 23.31 -7.23 -54.30
N SER A 521 24.09 -6.57 -53.43
CA SER A 521 25.56 -6.45 -53.60
C SER A 521 26.21 -5.26 -52.88
N GLN A 522 27.06 -5.58 -51.89
CA GLN A 522 28.35 -4.95 -51.52
C GLN A 522 28.42 -3.50 -50.96
N PRO A 523 29.45 -3.18 -50.14
CA PRO A 523 29.56 -1.92 -49.40
C PRO A 523 30.60 -0.93 -49.99
N GLY A 524 30.46 0.36 -49.66
CA GLY A 524 31.48 1.39 -49.88
C GLY A 524 31.65 2.29 -48.65
N SER A 525 32.83 2.29 -48.05
CA SER A 525 33.15 3.08 -46.85
C SER A 525 34.12 4.22 -47.18
N HIS A 526 33.74 5.47 -46.91
CA HIS A 526 34.68 6.60 -46.86
C HIS A 526 34.35 7.56 -45.73
N SER A 527 35.39 7.99 -45.02
CA SER A 527 35.33 8.97 -43.92
C SER A 527 36.17 10.19 -44.27
N HIS A 528 35.63 11.38 -44.03
CA HIS A 528 36.40 12.63 -44.06
C HIS A 528 35.92 13.61 -42.98
N SER A 529 36.89 14.17 -42.27
CA SER A 529 36.77 15.32 -41.36
C SER A 529 37.07 16.63 -42.09
N HIS A 530 36.58 17.78 -41.59
CA HIS A 530 37.42 18.95 -41.30
C HIS A 530 36.65 20.12 -40.63
N ASP A 531 37.11 20.47 -39.42
CA ASP A 531 37.45 21.81 -38.90
C ASP A 531 36.69 23.09 -39.33
N HIS A 532 36.20 23.79 -38.29
CA HIS A 532 36.27 25.25 -38.03
C HIS A 532 35.85 26.29 -39.10
N HIS A 533 35.00 27.26 -38.68
CA HIS A 533 35.49 28.56 -38.16
C HIS A 533 34.37 29.44 -37.56
N HIS A 534 34.73 30.31 -36.59
CA HIS A 534 33.83 31.31 -35.99
C HIS A 534 33.94 32.68 -36.68
N HIS A 535 32.87 33.48 -36.64
CA HIS A 535 32.96 34.95 -36.70
C HIS A 535 31.95 35.62 -35.76
N HIS A 536 32.42 36.57 -34.96
CA HIS A 536 31.59 37.52 -34.18
C HIS A 536 31.39 38.82 -34.96
N HIS A 537 30.26 39.50 -34.73
CA HIS A 537 30.19 40.96 -34.86
C HIS A 537 29.28 41.57 -33.77
N HIS A 538 29.79 42.60 -33.08
CA HIS A 538 29.01 43.52 -32.25
C HIS A 538 28.61 44.76 -33.07
N HIS A 539 27.51 45.42 -32.69
CA HIS A 539 27.39 46.89 -32.68
C HIS A 539 26.38 47.33 -31.60
N ASP A 540 26.41 48.60 -31.21
CA ASP A 540 25.80 49.16 -29.98
C ASP A 540 25.41 50.64 -30.21
N HIS A 541 24.59 51.21 -29.31
CA HIS A 541 24.17 52.63 -29.17
C HIS A 541 23.14 53.11 -30.24
N SER A 542 22.24 54.09 -30.01
CA SER A 542 21.65 54.78 -28.84
C SER A 542 20.50 55.72 -29.35
N HIS A 543 19.71 56.54 -28.64
CA HIS A 543 19.52 56.97 -27.23
C HIS A 543 18.04 57.43 -27.04
N GLY A 544 17.47 57.27 -25.82
CA GLY A 544 16.62 58.27 -25.14
C GLY A 544 15.18 58.60 -25.62
N HIS A 545 14.21 58.57 -24.70
CA HIS A 545 13.61 59.77 -24.08
C HIS A 545 12.53 59.38 -23.03
N SER A 546 12.24 60.28 -22.08
CA SER A 546 11.31 60.04 -20.96
C SER A 546 10.24 61.12 -20.86
N HIS A 547 8.99 60.71 -20.57
CA HIS A 547 7.95 61.54 -19.99
C HIS A 547 7.07 60.68 -19.08
N GLY A 548 6.66 61.23 -17.94
CA GLY A 548 5.81 60.56 -16.97
C GLY A 548 4.55 61.39 -16.67
N HIS A 549 3.43 60.71 -16.52
CA HIS A 549 2.19 61.30 -16.01
C HIS A 549 1.63 60.40 -14.90
N SER A 550 1.38 61.01 -13.74
CA SER A 550 0.82 60.34 -12.57
C SER A 550 -0.71 60.43 -12.57
N HIS A 551 -1.37 59.27 -12.44
CA HIS A 551 -2.78 59.19 -12.07
C HIS A 551 -2.91 58.57 -10.67
N PRO A 552 -3.85 59.02 -9.84
CA PRO A 552 -3.97 58.57 -8.45
C PRO A 552 -4.51 57.14 -8.36
N THR A 553 -3.75 56.26 -7.72
CA THR A 553 -4.16 54.88 -7.41
C THR A 553 -5.24 54.87 -6.32
N PRO A 554 -6.34 54.10 -6.45
CA PRO A 554 -7.30 53.92 -5.38
C PRO A 554 -6.68 53.23 -4.16
N VAL A 555 -6.79 53.83 -2.98
CA VAL A 555 -6.36 53.21 -1.72
C VAL A 555 -7.34 52.10 -1.33
N ARG A 556 -6.85 50.85 -1.24
CA ARG A 556 -7.62 49.74 -0.67
C ARG A 556 -7.63 49.82 0.86
N HIS A 557 -8.76 50.23 1.44
CA HIS A 557 -9.00 50.13 2.88
C HIS A 557 -9.50 48.73 3.27
N THR A 558 -8.69 47.69 3.00
CA THR A 558 -8.91 46.31 3.45
C THR A 558 -7.56 45.59 3.63
N ASP A 559 -7.18 45.30 4.86
CA ASP A 559 -5.98 44.49 5.15
C ASP A 559 -6.19 43.03 4.72
N ALA A 560 -5.51 42.63 3.64
CA ALA A 560 -5.63 41.28 3.08
C ALA A 560 -5.12 40.16 4.02
N PHE A 561 -4.37 40.51 5.06
CA PHE A 561 -3.84 39.57 6.05
C PHE A 561 -4.82 39.24 7.19
N ALA A 562 -5.90 40.00 7.37
CA ALA A 562 -6.85 39.80 8.48
C ALA A 562 -7.78 38.58 8.31
N THR A 563 -7.78 37.92 7.15
CA THR A 563 -8.74 36.84 6.80
C THR A 563 -8.07 35.56 6.27
N ALA A 564 -6.76 35.39 6.45
CA ALA A 564 -5.97 34.37 5.76
C ALA A 564 -6.15 32.92 6.28
N HIS A 565 -6.79 32.72 7.44
CA HIS A 565 -6.94 31.41 8.09
C HIS A 565 -8.35 30.84 7.95
N ARG A 566 -8.71 30.38 6.74
CA ARG A 566 -9.87 29.52 6.50
C ARG A 566 -9.60 28.52 5.38
N SER A 567 -10.15 27.32 5.53
CA SER A 567 -10.18 26.26 4.53
C SER A 567 -11.09 26.60 3.34
N ASN A 568 -10.91 25.81 2.27
CA ASN A 568 -11.68 25.89 1.04
C ASN A 568 -13.20 25.97 1.26
N ASP A 569 -13.90 26.67 0.37
CA ASP A 569 -15.36 26.70 0.37
C ASP A 569 -15.90 25.65 -0.62
N PRO A 570 -16.59 24.58 -0.16
CA PRO A 570 -17.13 23.58 -1.06
C PRO A 570 -18.19 24.16 -2.02
N SER A 571 -18.88 25.24 -1.63
CA SER A 571 -19.94 25.86 -2.43
C SER A 571 -19.42 26.71 -3.61
N LEU A 572 -18.14 27.11 -3.59
CA LEU A 572 -17.54 27.97 -4.63
C LEU A 572 -16.94 27.18 -5.81
N GLY A 573 -17.00 25.85 -5.77
CA GLY A 573 -16.52 24.95 -6.82
C GLY A 573 -14.99 24.79 -6.91
N PRO A 574 -14.48 23.80 -7.66
CA PRO A 574 -13.04 23.47 -7.72
C PRO A 574 -12.14 24.60 -8.20
N SER A 575 -12.65 25.52 -9.01
CA SER A 575 -11.92 26.65 -9.59
C SER A 575 -11.66 27.83 -8.65
N ARG A 576 -12.21 27.81 -7.42
CA ARG A 576 -12.05 28.88 -6.41
C ARG A 576 -11.41 28.39 -5.11
N ARG A 577 -10.84 27.19 -5.12
CA ARG A 577 -10.09 26.61 -4.00
C ARG A 577 -8.68 27.19 -3.94
N HIS A 578 -8.14 27.32 -2.74
CA HIS A 578 -6.72 27.55 -2.51
C HIS A 578 -5.92 26.38 -3.11
N ARG A 579 -4.85 26.68 -3.86
CA ARG A 579 -3.94 25.68 -4.45
C ARG A 579 -2.93 25.21 -3.41
N SER A 580 -2.22 26.15 -2.81
CA SER A 580 -1.47 25.92 -1.58
C SER A 580 -2.41 25.73 -0.38
N SER A 581 -1.95 24.99 0.63
CA SER A 581 -2.68 24.83 1.90
C SER A 581 -2.74 26.15 2.68
N PRO A 582 -3.93 26.59 3.15
CA PRO A 582 -4.04 27.75 4.04
C PRO A 582 -3.47 27.49 5.45
N TYR A 583 -3.16 26.23 5.77
CA TYR A 583 -2.42 25.87 6.99
C TYR A 583 -0.92 25.76 6.69
N PRO A 584 -0.05 26.46 7.46
CA PRO A 584 1.40 26.28 7.38
C PRO A 584 1.81 24.87 7.83
N MET A 585 3.01 24.46 7.47
CA MET A 585 3.59 23.21 7.97
C MET A 585 4.39 23.52 9.24
N ILE A 586 4.00 22.93 10.37
CA ILE A 586 4.64 23.15 11.68
C ILE A 586 5.49 21.94 12.10
N SER A 587 6.40 22.10 13.06
CA SER A 587 7.15 20.98 13.62
C SER A 587 6.30 20.14 14.59
N ILE A 588 6.79 18.96 14.96
CA ILE A 588 6.13 18.08 15.94
C ILE A 588 6.14 18.69 17.36
N PRO A 589 7.24 19.31 17.85
CA PRO A 589 7.20 20.13 19.06
C PRO A 589 6.13 21.22 19.04
N ASP A 590 5.97 21.96 17.93
CA ASP A 590 4.93 23.01 17.82
C ASP A 590 3.52 22.40 17.85
N ALA A 591 3.32 21.28 17.15
CA ALA A 591 2.04 20.56 17.15
C ALA A 591 1.68 20.05 18.56
N LEU A 592 2.65 19.51 19.29
CA LEU A 592 2.49 19.09 20.69
C LEU A 592 2.23 20.28 21.63
N ALA A 593 2.86 21.44 21.41
CA ALA A 593 2.61 22.65 22.17
C ALA A 593 1.18 23.17 21.97
N LEU A 594 0.71 23.25 20.72
CA LEU A 594 -0.68 23.63 20.40
C LEU A 594 -1.71 22.65 20.97
N ILE A 595 -1.39 21.35 20.97
CA ILE A 595 -2.21 20.33 21.66
C ILE A 595 -2.23 20.58 23.16
N ALA A 596 -1.08 20.85 23.78
CA ALA A 596 -1.01 21.14 25.21
C ALA A 596 -1.77 22.42 25.60
N GLU A 597 -1.75 23.46 24.75
CA GLU A 597 -2.43 24.73 24.99
C GLU A 597 -3.95 24.65 24.80
N HIS A 598 -4.43 23.90 23.80
CA HIS A 598 -5.85 23.92 23.41
C HIS A 598 -6.63 22.63 23.73
N THR A 599 -5.99 21.60 24.28
CA THR A 599 -6.71 20.45 24.87
C THR A 599 -7.56 20.93 26.07
N PRO A 600 -8.85 20.57 26.14
CA PRO A 600 -9.69 20.96 27.28
C PRO A 600 -9.12 20.45 28.62
N ALA A 601 -9.24 21.27 29.66
CA ALA A 601 -8.74 20.93 31.00
C ALA A 601 -9.46 19.70 31.59
N PRO A 602 -8.78 18.89 32.44
CA PRO A 602 -9.40 17.77 33.15
C PRO A 602 -10.66 18.15 33.91
N THR A 603 -11.67 17.28 33.83
CA THR A 603 -12.88 17.37 34.66
C THR A 603 -12.71 16.51 35.90
N ILE A 604 -12.91 17.07 37.09
CA ILE A 604 -12.80 16.32 38.36
C ILE A 604 -14.14 15.64 38.66
N ILE A 605 -14.10 14.36 39.05
CA ILE A 605 -15.25 13.61 39.58
C ILE A 605 -14.89 12.92 40.89
N THR A 606 -15.88 12.65 41.73
CA THR A 606 -15.73 11.73 42.88
C THR A 606 -16.16 10.33 42.45
N ALA A 607 -15.36 9.32 42.78
CA ALA A 607 -15.58 7.93 42.36
C ALA A 607 -15.30 6.93 43.50
N PRO A 608 -16.05 5.82 43.60
CA PRO A 608 -15.88 4.83 44.67
C PRO A 608 -14.60 4.00 44.48
N VAL A 609 -13.90 3.72 45.59
CA VAL A 609 -12.69 2.89 45.61
C VAL A 609 -13.04 1.46 45.19
N THR A 610 -12.68 1.15 43.95
CA THR A 610 -13.04 -0.07 43.22
C THR A 610 -11.93 -0.41 42.21
N PRO A 611 -11.74 -1.69 41.81
CA PRO A 611 -10.73 -2.06 40.81
C PRO A 611 -10.86 -1.34 39.46
N SER A 612 -12.02 -0.76 39.14
CA SER A 612 -12.23 0.08 37.96
C SER A 612 -11.53 1.44 38.00
N LEU A 613 -10.95 1.86 39.14
CA LEU A 613 -10.13 3.06 39.21
C LEU A 613 -8.74 2.90 38.56
N THR A 614 -8.31 1.68 38.21
CA THR A 614 -6.99 1.43 37.59
C THR A 614 -6.71 2.32 36.38
N GLY A 615 -5.51 2.90 36.33
CA GLY A 615 -5.08 3.86 35.32
C GLY A 615 -5.81 5.21 35.39
N SER A 616 -6.35 5.58 36.56
CA SER A 616 -6.95 6.90 36.81
C SER A 616 -6.03 7.70 37.74
N VAL A 617 -6.01 9.02 37.57
CA VAL A 617 -5.14 9.92 38.32
C VAL A 617 -5.93 10.70 39.37
N LEU A 618 -5.38 10.82 40.58
CA LEU A 618 -5.97 11.54 41.71
C LEU A 618 -5.98 13.06 41.47
N ALA A 619 -7.14 13.68 41.65
CA ALA A 619 -7.32 15.14 41.51
C ALA A 619 -7.12 15.91 42.82
N ALA A 620 -7.04 15.20 43.96
CA ALA A 620 -6.79 15.74 45.29
C ALA A 620 -6.00 14.70 46.13
N PRO A 621 -5.20 15.13 47.13
CA PRO A 621 -4.43 14.21 47.97
C PRO A 621 -5.36 13.42 48.91
N VAL A 622 -5.08 12.12 49.08
CA VAL A 622 -5.89 11.20 49.88
C VAL A 622 -5.24 10.95 51.23
N HIS A 623 -6.02 11.01 52.30
CA HIS A 623 -5.56 10.86 53.67
C HIS A 623 -6.18 9.62 54.32
N ALA A 624 -5.44 8.95 55.20
CA ALA A 624 -5.90 7.77 55.91
C ALA A 624 -7.10 8.07 56.82
N THR A 625 -8.24 7.40 56.60
CA THR A 625 -9.43 7.56 57.46
C THR A 625 -9.35 6.75 58.75
N GLU A 626 -8.59 5.65 58.75
CA GLU A 626 -8.37 4.75 59.89
C GLU A 626 -6.87 4.42 60.03
N SER A 627 -6.40 4.18 61.25
CA SER A 627 -5.01 3.78 61.50
C SER A 627 -4.79 2.30 61.13
N VAL A 628 -3.62 1.98 60.58
CA VAL A 628 -3.20 0.61 60.25
C VAL A 628 -1.97 0.23 61.08
N PRO A 629 -2.05 -0.81 61.95
CA PRO A 629 -3.26 -1.50 62.39
C PRO A 629 -4.14 -0.61 63.28
N ALA A 630 -5.46 -0.88 63.30
CA ALA A 630 -6.43 -0.13 64.11
C ALA A 630 -6.40 -0.49 65.62
N PHE A 631 -5.69 -1.55 65.97
CA PHE A 631 -5.51 -2.07 67.32
C PHE A 631 -4.08 -2.61 67.49
N ARG A 632 -3.63 -2.77 68.74
CA ARG A 632 -2.32 -3.38 69.04
C ARG A 632 -2.34 -4.85 68.63
N ALA A 633 -1.49 -5.24 67.68
CA ALA A 633 -1.54 -6.56 67.04
C ALA A 633 -0.22 -7.34 67.22
N SER A 634 -0.30 -8.68 67.25
CA SER A 634 0.90 -9.52 67.35
C SER A 634 1.68 -9.57 66.03
N ILE A 635 3.02 -9.50 66.11
CA ILE A 635 3.94 -9.75 64.98
C ILE A 635 4.14 -11.26 64.74
N VAL A 636 3.97 -12.10 65.77
CA VAL A 636 4.29 -13.53 65.75
C VAL A 636 3.16 -14.40 66.31
N ASP A 637 3.18 -15.68 65.99
CA ASP A 637 2.40 -16.70 66.69
C ASP A 637 3.12 -17.10 67.99
N GLY A 638 2.37 -17.21 69.09
CA GLY A 638 2.94 -17.51 70.40
C GLY A 638 2.03 -17.08 71.55
N TYR A 639 2.60 -16.35 72.52
CA TYR A 639 1.93 -16.03 73.77
C TYR A 639 2.09 -14.56 74.15
N ALA A 640 0.97 -13.86 74.32
CA ALA A 640 0.91 -12.53 74.87
C ALA A 640 1.20 -12.59 76.38
N VAL A 641 2.08 -11.70 76.86
CA VAL A 641 2.58 -11.66 78.24
C VAL A 641 2.47 -10.26 78.85
N VAL A 642 2.48 -10.19 80.19
CA VAL A 642 2.66 -8.94 80.94
C VAL A 642 4.07 -8.92 81.52
N VAL A 643 4.87 -7.94 81.12
CA VAL A 643 6.24 -7.72 81.63
C VAL A 643 6.14 -6.98 82.98
N PRO A 644 6.73 -7.49 84.08
CA PRO A 644 6.58 -6.90 85.41
C PRO A 644 7.05 -5.44 85.51
N ASN A 645 6.25 -4.59 86.16
CA ASN A 645 6.57 -3.17 86.37
C ASN A 645 7.78 -3.01 87.32
N GLY A 646 8.94 -2.69 86.74
CA GLY A 646 10.23 -2.63 87.43
C GLY A 646 11.32 -3.43 86.73
N GLY A 647 10.94 -4.36 85.84
CA GLY A 647 11.83 -4.88 84.81
C GLY A 647 12.22 -3.74 83.86
N GLY A 648 13.52 -3.45 83.77
CA GLY A 648 14.06 -2.54 82.75
C GLY A 648 14.13 -3.23 81.38
N LYS A 649 15.01 -2.74 80.50
CA LYS A 649 15.36 -3.50 79.29
C LYS A 649 15.89 -4.88 79.71
N GLY A 650 15.28 -5.92 79.16
CA GLY A 650 15.72 -7.30 79.37
C GLY A 650 15.11 -8.03 80.57
N ALA A 651 13.78 -8.20 80.62
CA ALA A 651 13.14 -9.04 81.64
C ALA A 651 13.40 -10.54 81.39
N ASP A 652 13.70 -11.29 82.46
CA ASP A 652 13.76 -12.76 82.41
C ASP A 652 12.35 -13.31 82.60
N MET A 653 11.76 -13.83 81.52
CA MET A 653 10.38 -14.35 81.53
C MET A 653 10.34 -15.87 81.72
N ARG A 654 11.46 -16.53 82.04
CA ARG A 654 11.50 -18.00 82.12
C ARG A 654 10.64 -18.57 83.25
N GLY A 655 9.87 -19.60 82.92
CA GLY A 655 9.03 -20.32 83.87
C GLY A 655 7.75 -20.87 83.25
N VAL A 656 6.96 -21.59 84.04
CA VAL A 656 5.69 -22.19 83.61
C VAL A 656 4.53 -21.25 83.94
N TYR A 657 3.72 -20.92 82.93
CA TYR A 657 2.58 -20.00 83.04
C TYR A 657 1.26 -20.68 82.65
N PRO A 658 0.14 -20.35 83.31
CA PRO A 658 -1.18 -20.80 82.90
C PRO A 658 -1.65 -20.03 81.66
N VAL A 659 -2.17 -20.77 80.67
CA VAL A 659 -2.80 -20.21 79.47
C VAL A 659 -4.27 -19.88 79.79
N VAL A 660 -4.54 -18.60 80.05
CA VAL A 660 -5.85 -18.14 80.57
C VAL A 660 -6.86 -17.79 79.48
N GLY A 661 -6.41 -17.61 78.24
CA GLY A 661 -7.27 -17.33 77.10
C GLY A 661 -6.55 -17.51 75.76
N VAL A 662 -7.31 -17.41 74.67
CA VAL A 662 -6.81 -17.47 73.29
C VAL A 662 -7.32 -16.26 72.53
N SER A 663 -6.42 -15.49 71.91
CA SER A 663 -6.75 -14.42 70.97
C SER A 663 -6.48 -14.87 69.55
N HIS A 664 -7.56 -15.08 68.79
CA HIS A 664 -7.53 -15.39 67.37
C HIS A 664 -7.66 -14.12 66.52
N ALA A 665 -7.21 -14.18 65.26
CA ALA A 665 -7.43 -13.12 64.27
C ALA A 665 -8.92 -13.07 63.82
N SER A 666 -9.80 -12.59 64.71
CA SER A 666 -11.24 -12.43 64.46
C SER A 666 -11.78 -11.28 65.32
N PRO A 667 -12.82 -10.54 64.86
CA PRO A 667 -13.42 -9.47 65.65
C PRO A 667 -14.06 -10.02 66.93
N ALA A 668 -13.65 -9.49 68.08
CA ALA A 668 -14.13 -9.93 69.38
C ALA A 668 -15.32 -9.07 69.84
N ASP A 669 -16.54 -9.51 69.52
CA ASP A 669 -17.79 -8.86 69.94
C ASP A 669 -18.02 -8.88 71.48
N GLY A 670 -17.22 -9.66 72.22
CA GLY A 670 -17.12 -9.64 73.67
C GLY A 670 -15.74 -9.15 74.11
N GLY A 671 -15.69 -8.14 74.99
CA GLY A 671 -14.42 -7.59 75.51
C GLY A 671 -13.61 -8.65 76.26
N ALA A 672 -12.39 -8.91 75.80
CA ALA A 672 -11.49 -9.91 76.38
C ALA A 672 -11.11 -9.57 77.83
N GLU A 673 -10.91 -10.60 78.67
CA GLU A 673 -10.44 -10.40 80.03
C GLU A 673 -9.05 -9.75 80.06
N THR A 674 -8.81 -8.89 81.06
CA THR A 674 -7.52 -8.22 81.24
C THR A 674 -6.48 -9.21 81.74
N LEU A 675 -5.45 -9.45 80.93
CA LEU A 675 -4.31 -10.30 81.25
C LEU A 675 -3.51 -9.68 82.41
N LYS A 676 -3.07 -10.53 83.35
CA LYS A 676 -2.35 -10.12 84.56
C LYS A 676 -0.93 -10.67 84.56
N GLU A 677 -0.08 -10.06 85.37
CA GLU A 677 1.26 -10.59 85.66
C GLU A 677 1.17 -12.03 86.17
N GLY A 678 2.04 -12.91 85.65
CA GLY A 678 1.99 -14.35 85.93
C GLY A 678 0.91 -15.13 85.15
N GLN A 679 0.24 -14.52 84.18
CA GLN A 679 -0.68 -15.18 83.25
C GLN A 679 -0.23 -14.95 81.80
N VAL A 680 -0.55 -15.88 80.91
CA VAL A 680 -0.33 -15.73 79.45
C VAL A 680 -1.59 -16.07 78.66
N ALA A 681 -1.71 -15.49 77.47
CA ALA A 681 -2.77 -15.84 76.52
C ALA A 681 -2.13 -16.27 75.20
N ARG A 682 -2.56 -17.40 74.63
CA ARG A 682 -2.14 -17.81 73.29
C ARG A 682 -2.61 -16.75 72.30
N ILE A 683 -1.75 -16.28 71.41
CA ILE A 683 -2.05 -15.25 70.42
C ILE A 683 -1.52 -15.69 69.06
N THR A 684 -2.31 -15.49 68.00
CA THR A 684 -1.86 -15.73 66.63
C THR A 684 -1.32 -14.46 65.98
N THR A 685 -0.49 -14.60 64.95
CA THR A 685 -0.02 -13.46 64.14
C THR A 685 -1.20 -12.59 63.68
N GLY A 686 -1.09 -11.27 63.84
CA GLY A 686 -2.13 -10.30 63.49
C GLY A 686 -3.36 -10.23 64.41
N ALA A 687 -3.49 -11.11 65.42
CA ALA A 687 -4.58 -11.06 66.38
C ALA A 687 -4.44 -9.85 67.35
N PRO A 688 -5.57 -9.31 67.86
CA PRO A 688 -5.54 -8.22 68.83
C PRO A 688 -4.93 -8.66 70.17
N LEU A 689 -4.10 -7.80 70.76
CA LEU A 689 -3.56 -8.05 72.10
C LEU A 689 -4.66 -7.97 73.17
N PRO A 690 -4.74 -8.95 74.09
CA PRO A 690 -5.59 -8.85 75.27
C PRO A 690 -5.27 -7.59 76.09
N PRO A 691 -6.28 -6.93 76.71
CA PRO A 691 -6.03 -5.79 77.58
C PRO A 691 -5.00 -6.14 78.67
N GLY A 692 -4.04 -5.25 78.92
CA GLY A 692 -2.96 -5.48 79.89
C GLY A 692 -1.70 -6.17 79.34
N ALA A 693 -1.76 -6.84 78.19
CA ALA A 693 -0.57 -7.44 77.56
C ALA A 693 0.44 -6.37 77.09
N THR A 694 1.73 -6.59 77.34
CA THR A 694 2.80 -5.61 77.08
C THR A 694 3.88 -6.12 76.11
N ALA A 695 3.96 -7.43 75.86
CA ALA A 695 4.87 -8.05 74.90
C ALA A 695 4.26 -9.35 74.35
N VAL A 696 4.83 -9.90 73.27
CA VAL A 696 4.54 -11.27 72.80
C VAL A 696 5.83 -12.08 72.73
N VAL A 697 5.81 -13.31 73.27
CA VAL A 697 6.88 -14.30 73.10
C VAL A 697 6.50 -15.25 71.97
N MET A 698 7.42 -15.48 71.03
CA MET A 698 7.19 -16.39 69.89
C MET A 698 7.09 -17.85 70.33
N VAL A 699 6.33 -18.67 69.60
CA VAL A 699 6.06 -20.07 69.98
C VAL A 699 7.33 -20.92 70.07
N GLU A 700 8.36 -20.60 69.28
CA GLU A 700 9.67 -21.27 69.27
C GLU A 700 10.44 -21.11 70.59
N ASP A 701 10.20 -20.03 71.33
CA ASP A 701 10.77 -19.78 72.67
C ASP A 701 9.92 -20.40 73.79
N THR A 702 9.08 -21.40 73.48
CA THR A 702 8.17 -22.03 74.45
C THR A 702 8.10 -23.57 74.35
N VAL A 703 7.71 -24.21 75.46
CA VAL A 703 7.48 -25.66 75.54
C VAL A 703 6.11 -25.92 76.18
N LEU A 704 5.29 -26.75 75.54
CA LEU A 704 3.99 -27.15 76.06
C LEU A 704 4.14 -28.07 77.29
N VAL A 705 3.66 -27.64 78.46
CA VAL A 705 3.80 -28.37 79.73
C VAL A 705 2.57 -29.21 80.03
N SER A 706 1.35 -28.67 79.86
CA SER A 706 0.12 -29.44 80.02
C SER A 706 -1.04 -28.90 79.18
N THR A 707 -2.02 -29.77 78.92
CA THR A 707 -3.20 -29.49 78.10
C THR A 707 -4.50 -29.69 78.88
N ARG A 708 -5.62 -29.23 78.31
CA ARG A 708 -6.99 -29.43 78.77
C ARG A 708 -7.90 -29.81 77.59
N PRO A 709 -8.93 -30.66 77.78
CA PRO A 709 -9.95 -30.85 76.75
C PRO A 709 -10.78 -29.57 76.59
N SER A 710 -11.02 -29.15 75.35
CA SER A 710 -11.90 -28.04 75.01
C SER A 710 -13.33 -28.51 74.71
N VAL A 711 -14.33 -27.66 74.95
CA VAL A 711 -15.75 -28.00 74.87
C VAL A 711 -16.43 -27.23 73.72
N SER A 712 -15.82 -27.22 72.54
CA SER A 712 -16.45 -26.66 71.33
C SER A 712 -15.96 -27.29 70.01
N SER A 713 -16.64 -28.35 69.57
CA SER A 713 -16.84 -28.63 68.14
C SER A 713 -18.19 -29.34 67.94
N SER A 714 -18.90 -29.04 66.85
CA SER A 714 -20.16 -29.72 66.52
C SER A 714 -19.96 -31.07 65.79
N GLU A 715 -18.72 -31.48 65.57
CA GLU A 715 -18.35 -32.60 64.71
C GLU A 715 -17.51 -33.69 65.43
N GLY A 716 -17.58 -33.73 66.76
CA GLY A 716 -17.15 -34.90 67.55
C GLY A 716 -15.64 -35.14 67.65
N GLN A 717 -14.80 -34.22 67.18
CA GLN A 717 -13.36 -34.23 67.46
C GLN A 717 -13.09 -33.58 68.83
N GLU A 718 -12.32 -34.28 69.68
CA GLU A 718 -11.74 -33.69 70.89
C GLU A 718 -10.69 -32.65 70.51
N VAL A 719 -11.06 -31.37 70.59
CA VAL A 719 -10.09 -30.26 70.50
C VAL A 719 -9.36 -30.18 71.83
N VAL A 720 -8.02 -30.24 71.78
CA VAL A 720 -7.16 -30.18 72.97
C VAL A 720 -6.52 -28.80 73.04
N GLU A 721 -6.81 -28.06 74.11
CA GLU A 721 -6.27 -26.73 74.39
C GLU A 721 -5.00 -26.81 75.24
N GLU A 722 -4.14 -25.79 75.13
CA GLU A 722 -3.04 -25.57 76.05
C GLU A 722 -3.56 -25.12 77.43
N LYS A 723 -2.98 -25.67 78.49
CA LYS A 723 -3.29 -25.31 79.89
C LYS A 723 -2.12 -24.61 80.56
N GLU A 724 -0.92 -25.13 80.39
CA GLU A 724 0.33 -24.56 80.90
C GLU A 724 1.43 -24.62 79.84
N VAL A 725 2.20 -23.55 79.74
CA VAL A 725 3.35 -23.43 78.83
C VAL A 725 4.57 -22.94 79.60
N GLU A 726 5.74 -23.50 79.32
CA GLU A 726 7.03 -23.00 79.78
C GLU A 726 7.57 -21.99 78.77
N ILE A 727 7.87 -20.77 79.23
CA ILE A 727 8.61 -19.78 78.45
C ILE A 727 10.11 -19.99 78.67
N LEU A 728 10.89 -19.98 77.59
CA LEU A 728 12.36 -20.06 77.60
C LEU A 728 13.03 -18.69 77.40
N ALA A 729 12.27 -17.71 76.88
CA ALA A 729 12.76 -16.38 76.54
C ALA A 729 13.36 -15.61 77.73
N GLN A 730 14.57 -15.10 77.52
CA GLN A 730 15.26 -14.16 78.39
C GLN A 730 15.46 -12.85 77.64
N GLY A 731 15.34 -11.73 78.35
CA GLY A 731 15.62 -10.42 77.77
C GLY A 731 14.43 -9.72 77.13
N VAL A 732 13.20 -10.18 77.40
CA VAL A 732 11.95 -9.66 76.81
C VAL A 732 11.71 -8.21 77.26
N ASN A 733 11.28 -7.35 76.34
CA ASN A 733 11.03 -5.93 76.56
C ASN A 733 9.54 -5.59 76.37
N ALA A 734 9.05 -4.55 77.05
CA ALA A 734 7.74 -4.00 76.74
C ALA A 734 7.73 -3.39 75.33
N GLY A 735 6.69 -3.69 74.53
CA GLY A 735 6.58 -3.37 73.11
C GLY A 735 7.16 -4.43 72.16
N GLU A 736 7.79 -5.49 72.69
CA GLU A 736 8.43 -6.52 71.86
C GLU A 736 7.40 -7.42 71.17
N ASN A 737 7.64 -7.67 69.87
CA ASN A 737 6.76 -8.42 68.95
C ASN A 737 5.33 -7.86 68.81
N ILE A 738 5.15 -6.55 68.99
CA ILE A 738 3.86 -5.85 68.86
C ILE A 738 3.93 -4.81 67.74
N ARG A 739 2.89 -4.78 66.90
CA ARG A 739 2.54 -3.61 66.07
C ARG A 739 1.59 -2.73 66.86
N GLU A 740 2.06 -1.53 67.21
CA GLU A 740 1.25 -0.51 67.89
C GLU A 740 0.23 0.11 66.93
N VAL A 741 -0.79 0.79 67.48
CA VAL A 741 -1.86 1.40 66.67
C VAL A 741 -1.27 2.43 65.70
N GLY A 742 -1.49 2.24 64.40
CA GLY A 742 -0.96 3.11 63.36
C GLY A 742 0.51 2.92 63.01
N SER A 743 1.16 1.81 63.45
CA SER A 743 2.58 1.55 63.18
C SER A 743 2.98 1.53 61.70
N ASP A 744 2.03 1.26 60.81
CA ASP A 744 2.23 1.23 59.37
C ASP A 744 1.67 2.51 58.73
N VAL A 745 0.49 2.96 59.18
CA VAL A 745 -0.18 4.19 58.74
C VAL A 745 -0.94 4.82 59.92
N GLU A 746 -0.60 6.05 60.31
CA GLU A 746 -1.39 6.81 61.29
C GLU A 746 -2.61 7.48 60.60
N ALA A 747 -3.78 7.42 61.23
CA ALA A 747 -4.98 8.12 60.74
C ALA A 747 -4.72 9.64 60.56
N GLY A 748 -5.14 10.17 59.42
CA GLY A 748 -4.86 11.56 59.01
C GLY A 748 -3.56 11.77 58.25
N THR A 749 -2.72 10.74 58.08
CA THR A 749 -1.53 10.81 57.19
C THR A 749 -1.95 10.91 55.73
N GLU A 750 -1.28 11.72 54.92
CA GLU A 750 -1.41 11.73 53.46
C GLU A 750 -0.80 10.43 52.90
N ILE A 751 -1.62 9.58 52.28
CA ILE A 751 -1.22 8.24 51.80
C ILE A 751 -1.01 8.15 50.29
N MET A 752 -1.57 9.11 49.54
CA MET A 752 -1.38 9.28 48.11
C MET A 752 -1.49 10.77 47.78
N GLY A 753 -0.51 11.28 47.05
CA GLY A 753 -0.46 12.67 46.62
C GLY A 753 -1.48 13.02 45.55
N LYS A 754 -1.66 14.33 45.32
CA LYS A 754 -2.35 14.83 44.13
C LYS A 754 -1.53 14.51 42.88
N ASP A 755 -2.23 14.24 41.77
CA ASP A 755 -1.67 13.94 40.45
C ASP A 755 -0.91 12.59 40.36
N GLU A 756 -1.09 11.70 41.35
CA GLU A 756 -0.62 10.30 41.30
C GLU A 756 -1.57 9.37 40.54
N GLU A 757 -1.02 8.39 39.81
CA GLU A 757 -1.78 7.38 39.05
C GLU A 757 -2.01 6.10 39.87
N ILE A 758 -3.26 5.63 39.92
CA ILE A 758 -3.65 4.34 40.52
C ILE A 758 -3.20 3.21 39.58
N SER A 759 -2.10 2.52 39.92
CA SER A 759 -1.43 1.62 38.98
C SER A 759 -2.14 0.27 38.77
N ALA A 760 -1.86 -0.38 37.64
CA ALA A 760 -2.28 -1.75 37.37
C ALA A 760 -1.57 -2.81 38.25
N THR A 761 -0.59 -2.42 39.06
CA THR A 761 0.03 -3.27 40.09
C THR A 761 -0.92 -3.49 41.27
N GLY A 762 -1.89 -2.58 41.47
CA GLY A 762 -2.95 -2.69 42.48
C GLY A 762 -2.53 -2.31 43.92
N GLY A 763 -1.29 -1.90 44.14
CA GLY A 763 -0.80 -1.47 45.46
C GLY A 763 -1.57 -0.26 45.99
N GLU A 764 -1.90 0.67 45.11
CA GLU A 764 -2.64 1.91 45.40
C GLU A 764 -4.10 1.59 45.82
N ILE A 765 -4.76 0.66 45.12
CA ILE A 765 -6.08 0.15 45.51
C ILE A 765 -6.02 -0.55 46.87
N GLY A 766 -4.99 -1.38 47.10
CA GLY A 766 -4.77 -2.05 48.39
C GLY A 766 -4.55 -1.07 49.55
N MET A 767 -3.82 0.03 49.30
CA MET A 767 -3.59 1.10 50.26
C MET A 767 -4.88 1.85 50.60
N LEU A 768 -5.63 2.30 49.59
CA LEU A 768 -6.92 2.99 49.79
C LEU A 768 -7.91 2.12 50.58
N ALA A 769 -7.96 0.82 50.28
CA ALA A 769 -8.84 -0.13 50.96
C ALA A 769 -8.40 -0.42 52.41
N SER A 770 -7.10 -0.48 52.71
CA SER A 770 -6.60 -0.84 54.05
C SER A 770 -6.85 0.23 55.11
N VAL A 771 -6.87 1.51 54.72
CA VAL A 771 -7.18 2.66 55.60
C VAL A 771 -8.67 3.03 55.65
N GLY A 772 -9.55 2.27 54.97
CA GLY A 772 -11.00 2.47 54.97
C GLY A 772 -11.54 3.54 54.00
N VAL A 773 -10.72 4.07 53.08
CA VAL A 773 -11.17 5.12 52.13
C VAL A 773 -12.15 4.54 51.12
N ARG A 774 -13.34 5.15 51.02
CA ARG A 774 -14.47 4.64 50.22
C ARG A 774 -14.65 5.33 48.88
N GLU A 775 -14.27 6.60 48.79
CA GLU A 775 -14.41 7.44 47.61
C GLU A 775 -13.17 8.34 47.48
N VAL A 776 -12.75 8.63 46.25
CA VAL A 776 -11.63 9.49 45.92
C VAL A 776 -12.00 10.47 44.81
N GLN A 777 -11.33 11.63 44.77
CA GLN A 777 -11.46 12.56 43.65
C GLN A 777 -10.44 12.22 42.58
N ILE A 778 -10.90 11.98 41.35
CA ILE A 778 -10.07 11.65 40.18
C ILE A 778 -10.35 12.59 39.02
N TYR A 779 -9.41 12.67 38.09
CA TYR A 779 -9.69 13.21 36.77
C TYR A 779 -10.49 12.21 35.93
N LYS A 780 -11.61 12.67 35.36
CA LYS A 780 -12.51 11.88 34.51
C LYS A 780 -11.81 11.55 33.19
N LYS A 781 -11.62 10.25 32.92
CA LYS A 781 -11.18 9.77 31.60
C LYS A 781 -12.17 10.27 30.51
N PRO A 782 -11.70 10.86 29.40
CA PRO A 782 -12.55 11.32 28.32
C PRO A 782 -13.14 10.15 27.53
N VAL A 783 -14.40 10.30 27.09
CA VAL A 783 -15.04 9.40 26.12
C VAL A 783 -14.59 9.80 24.71
N VAL A 784 -14.17 8.83 23.91
CA VAL A 784 -13.61 9.05 22.56
C VAL A 784 -14.58 8.61 21.48
N GLY A 785 -14.86 9.48 20.50
CA GLY A 785 -15.62 9.12 19.30
C GLY A 785 -14.67 8.80 18.14
N VAL A 786 -14.91 7.72 17.39
CA VAL A 786 -14.08 7.37 16.21
C VAL A 786 -14.94 7.22 14.96
N LEU A 787 -14.62 7.99 13.92
CA LEU A 787 -15.34 8.11 12.65
C LEU A 787 -14.38 7.85 11.47
N SER A 788 -14.84 7.13 10.45
CA SER A 788 -14.20 7.11 9.13
C SER A 788 -15.02 7.93 8.13
N THR A 789 -14.37 8.56 7.15
CA THR A 789 -15.03 9.25 6.03
C THR A 789 -14.41 8.85 4.69
N GLY A 790 -15.22 8.91 3.64
CA GLY A 790 -14.86 8.51 2.27
C GLY A 790 -15.95 7.64 1.63
N ASP A 791 -16.45 8.04 0.45
CA ASP A 791 -17.43 7.25 -0.32
C ASP A 791 -16.81 5.95 -0.91
N GLU A 792 -15.47 5.77 -0.83
CA GLU A 792 -14.75 4.54 -1.15
C GLU A 792 -14.70 3.52 0.02
N ILE A 793 -14.99 3.97 1.25
CA ILE A 793 -14.78 3.19 2.47
C ILE A 793 -15.97 2.26 2.74
N VAL A 794 -15.71 0.96 2.86
CA VAL A 794 -16.73 -0.05 3.17
C VAL A 794 -16.41 -0.78 4.47
N GLU A 795 -17.46 -1.30 5.13
CA GLU A 795 -17.28 -2.01 6.41
C GLU A 795 -16.33 -3.20 6.29
N HIS A 796 -15.44 -3.32 7.28
CA HIS A 796 -14.38 -4.32 7.31
C HIS A 796 -14.93 -5.75 7.30
N ASN A 797 -16.06 -5.97 7.96
CA ASN A 797 -16.78 -7.24 8.06
C ASN A 797 -17.82 -7.46 6.94
N ARG A 798 -17.93 -6.54 5.97
CA ARG A 798 -18.89 -6.68 4.85
C ARG A 798 -18.59 -7.93 4.03
N GLU A 799 -19.59 -8.78 3.89
CA GLU A 799 -19.51 -10.01 3.10
C GLU A 799 -19.24 -9.74 1.61
N GLY A 800 -18.66 -10.74 0.94
CA GLY A 800 -18.37 -10.70 -0.50
C GLY A 800 -17.07 -9.98 -0.88
N PRO A 801 -16.78 -9.93 -2.20
CA PRO A 801 -15.64 -9.20 -2.74
C PRO A 801 -15.81 -7.68 -2.61
N LEU A 802 -14.71 -6.96 -2.85
CA LEU A 802 -14.75 -5.52 -3.12
C LEU A 802 -15.16 -5.28 -4.57
N ARG A 803 -15.89 -4.20 -4.81
CA ARG A 803 -16.15 -3.64 -6.15
C ARG A 803 -14.96 -2.76 -6.54
N LEU A 804 -14.87 -2.43 -7.83
CA LEU A 804 -13.85 -1.49 -8.32
C LEU A 804 -13.98 -0.15 -7.57
N GLY A 805 -12.88 0.29 -6.95
CA GLY A 805 -12.82 1.53 -6.18
C GLY A 805 -13.21 1.43 -4.70
N GLU A 806 -13.69 0.28 -4.19
CA GLU A 806 -13.98 0.11 -2.76
C GLU A 806 -12.75 -0.38 -1.97
N VAL A 807 -12.56 0.11 -0.74
CA VAL A 807 -11.57 -0.42 0.22
C VAL A 807 -12.19 -0.63 1.61
N ARG A 808 -11.70 -1.62 2.36
CA ARG A 808 -12.20 -1.93 3.72
C ARG A 808 -11.65 -0.94 4.76
N ASP A 809 -12.50 -0.48 5.66
CA ASP A 809 -12.13 0.37 6.80
C ASP A 809 -11.19 -0.37 7.78
N THR A 810 -9.88 -0.13 7.67
CA THR A 810 -8.89 -0.62 8.65
C THR A 810 -8.63 0.34 9.80
N ASN A 811 -9.05 1.61 9.67
CA ASN A 811 -8.56 2.70 10.50
C ASN A 811 -9.37 2.80 11.80
N ARG A 812 -10.69 2.90 11.69
CA ARG A 812 -11.57 3.03 12.85
C ARG A 812 -11.50 1.78 13.75
N PRO A 813 -11.54 0.53 13.25
CA PRO A 813 -11.30 -0.64 14.09
C PRO A 813 -9.94 -0.62 14.80
N GLY A 814 -8.86 -0.21 14.11
CA GLY A 814 -7.52 -0.11 14.69
C GLY A 814 -7.39 0.98 15.76
N LEU A 815 -8.02 2.14 15.55
CA LEU A 815 -8.05 3.26 16.51
C LEU A 815 -8.93 2.96 17.72
N ILE A 816 -10.07 2.28 17.53
CA ILE A 816 -10.92 1.80 18.63
C ILE A 816 -10.14 0.81 19.50
N ALA A 817 -9.37 -0.11 18.90
CA ALA A 817 -8.50 -1.01 19.66
C ALA A 817 -7.40 -0.24 20.41
N ALA A 818 -6.69 0.67 19.75
CA ALA A 818 -5.59 1.44 20.37
C ALA A 818 -6.07 2.32 21.53
N ALA A 819 -7.22 3.01 21.41
CA ALA A 819 -7.76 3.82 22.49
C ALA A 819 -8.27 2.98 23.68
N ARG A 820 -8.80 1.77 23.44
CA ARG A 820 -9.20 0.83 24.50
C ARG A 820 -8.01 0.21 25.22
N GLU A 821 -6.91 -0.08 24.53
CA GLU A 821 -5.65 -0.56 25.13
C GLU A 821 -5.12 0.45 26.17
N TRP A 822 -5.20 1.75 25.86
CA TRP A 822 -4.85 2.83 26.80
C TRP A 822 -5.95 3.15 27.84
N GLY A 823 -6.99 2.31 27.95
CA GLY A 823 -8.00 2.40 29.01
C GLY A 823 -9.06 3.49 28.85
N PHE A 824 -9.27 4.01 27.64
CA PHE A 824 -10.32 5.00 27.33
C PHE A 824 -11.62 4.33 26.87
N GLU A 825 -12.76 4.93 27.20
CA GLU A 825 -14.05 4.54 26.62
C GLU A 825 -14.15 5.01 25.17
N VAL A 826 -14.61 4.14 24.26
CA VAL A 826 -14.67 4.46 22.83
C VAL A 826 -16.02 4.13 22.22
N VAL A 827 -16.66 5.16 21.68
CA VAL A 827 -17.89 5.14 20.89
C VAL A 827 -17.54 5.06 19.40
N ASP A 828 -18.02 4.00 18.75
CA ASP A 828 -17.97 3.88 17.30
C ASP A 828 -19.02 4.82 16.67
N LEU A 829 -18.57 5.70 15.75
CA LEU A 829 -19.42 6.63 15.01
C LEU A 829 -19.66 6.17 13.55
N GLY A 830 -19.14 5.00 13.16
CA GLY A 830 -19.34 4.39 11.84
C GLY A 830 -18.50 5.02 10.73
N ILE A 831 -19.09 5.01 9.52
CA ILE A 831 -18.53 5.61 8.30
C ILE A 831 -19.52 6.69 7.83
N ALA A 832 -19.03 7.92 7.61
CA ALA A 832 -19.81 9.00 7.01
C ALA A 832 -19.46 9.17 5.53
N SER A 833 -20.47 9.39 4.69
CA SER A 833 -20.27 9.76 3.28
C SER A 833 -19.64 11.15 3.15
N ASP A 834 -18.82 11.36 2.12
CA ASP A 834 -18.18 12.65 1.82
C ASP A 834 -19.16 13.62 1.13
N ARG A 835 -20.27 13.90 1.81
CA ARG A 835 -21.37 14.74 1.34
C ARG A 835 -21.65 15.86 2.34
N PRO A 836 -21.75 17.13 1.90
CA PRO A 836 -22.14 18.24 2.76
C PRO A 836 -23.46 17.95 3.47
N GLY A 837 -23.58 18.38 4.73
CA GLY A 837 -24.71 18.05 5.59
C GLY A 837 -24.55 16.70 6.31
N SER A 838 -24.37 15.59 5.58
CA SER A 838 -24.26 14.26 6.22
C SER A 838 -23.08 14.16 7.19
N LEU A 839 -21.91 14.64 6.78
CA LEU A 839 -20.73 14.71 7.65
C LEU A 839 -20.96 15.64 8.86
N GLU A 840 -21.69 16.74 8.67
CA GLU A 840 -22.00 17.69 9.73
C GLU A 840 -22.93 17.07 10.79
N GLU A 841 -23.98 16.37 10.39
CA GLU A 841 -24.92 15.72 11.32
C GLU A 841 -24.23 14.65 12.17
N VAL A 842 -23.38 13.81 11.55
CA VAL A 842 -22.62 12.76 12.26
C VAL A 842 -21.61 13.37 13.23
N LEU A 843 -20.88 14.42 12.83
CA LEU A 843 -19.97 15.14 13.73
C LEU A 843 -20.72 15.83 14.88
N ARG A 844 -21.89 16.44 14.62
CA ARG A 844 -22.73 17.04 15.67
C ARG A 844 -23.28 15.99 16.63
N ASP A 845 -23.53 14.74 16.21
CA ASP A 845 -23.94 13.66 17.12
C ASP A 845 -22.78 13.11 17.94
N GLY A 846 -21.63 12.85 17.31
CA GLY A 846 -20.40 12.47 18.02
C GLY A 846 -20.05 13.47 19.12
N LEU A 847 -20.01 14.77 18.80
CA LEU A 847 -19.71 15.84 19.75
C LEU A 847 -20.74 15.99 20.89
N ARG A 848 -21.97 15.47 20.76
CA ARG A 848 -22.92 15.37 21.89
C ARG A 848 -22.59 14.20 22.81
N ARG A 849 -22.09 13.09 22.25
CA ARG A 849 -21.93 11.79 22.94
C ARG A 849 -20.52 11.54 23.48
N THR A 850 -19.49 12.22 22.98
CA THR A 850 -18.08 12.01 23.35
C THR A 850 -17.40 13.32 23.73
N ASP A 851 -16.32 13.26 24.50
CA ASP A 851 -15.56 14.43 24.95
C ASP A 851 -14.50 14.86 23.91
N LEU A 852 -13.98 13.89 23.15
CA LEU A 852 -13.07 14.06 22.02
C LEU A 852 -13.60 13.29 20.80
N VAL A 853 -13.34 13.78 19.59
CA VAL A 853 -13.66 13.08 18.33
C VAL A 853 -12.39 12.86 17.51
N ILE A 854 -12.25 11.66 16.94
CA ILE A 854 -11.22 11.27 15.98
C ILE A 854 -11.90 10.97 14.65
N THR A 855 -11.42 11.55 13.55
CA THR A 855 -11.86 11.22 12.19
C THR A 855 -10.69 10.69 11.37
N THR A 856 -10.92 9.80 10.39
CA THR A 856 -9.92 9.41 9.40
C THR A 856 -10.50 9.45 7.99
N GLY A 857 -9.71 9.88 7.01
CA GLY A 857 -10.21 10.27 5.68
C GLY A 857 -10.42 11.79 5.59
N GLY A 858 -10.54 12.33 4.37
CA GLY A 858 -10.88 13.74 4.11
C GLY A 858 -10.01 14.82 4.78
N VAL A 859 -8.68 14.65 4.86
CA VAL A 859 -7.74 15.63 5.46
C VAL A 859 -6.61 16.14 4.56
N SER A 860 -6.58 15.78 3.29
CA SER A 860 -5.61 16.27 2.29
C SER A 860 -6.03 17.64 1.72
N MET A 861 -5.89 17.83 0.40
CA MET A 861 -6.39 18.98 -0.40
C MET A 861 -7.42 18.55 -1.45
N GLY A 862 -8.01 17.35 -1.31
CA GLY A 862 -8.85 16.72 -2.34
C GLY A 862 -10.17 17.44 -2.60
N GLU A 863 -10.88 17.04 -3.67
CA GLU A 863 -12.19 17.65 -3.98
C GLU A 863 -13.22 17.37 -2.87
N LEU A 864 -13.16 16.17 -2.29
CA LEU A 864 -14.03 15.69 -1.22
C LEU A 864 -13.52 15.99 0.21
N ASP A 865 -12.54 16.89 0.37
CA ASP A 865 -11.92 17.21 1.68
C ASP A 865 -12.84 18.07 2.58
N LEU A 866 -13.92 17.48 3.08
CA LEU A 866 -15.01 18.19 3.75
C LEU A 866 -14.80 18.40 5.25
N LEU A 867 -13.84 17.73 5.91
CA LEU A 867 -13.63 17.89 7.36
C LEU A 867 -13.29 19.34 7.75
N LYS A 868 -12.23 19.92 7.17
CA LYS A 868 -11.77 21.27 7.57
C LYS A 868 -12.82 22.35 7.31
N PRO A 869 -13.50 22.36 6.13
CA PRO A 869 -14.63 23.26 5.89
C PRO A 869 -15.79 23.06 6.87
N THR A 870 -16.14 21.81 7.20
CA THR A 870 -17.22 21.51 8.15
C THR A 870 -16.88 22.00 9.55
N ILE A 871 -15.64 21.79 10.02
CA ILE A 871 -15.17 22.27 11.33
C ILE A 871 -15.28 23.79 11.44
N GLU A 872 -14.70 24.56 10.50
CA GLU A 872 -14.64 26.02 10.61
C GLU A 872 -15.96 26.73 10.28
N ARG A 873 -16.70 26.23 9.28
CA ARG A 873 -17.84 26.96 8.68
C ARG A 873 -19.19 26.50 9.25
N SER A 874 -19.35 25.20 9.47
CA SER A 874 -20.59 24.63 10.01
C SER A 874 -20.56 24.48 11.52
N LEU A 875 -19.50 23.87 12.07
CA LEU A 875 -19.39 23.63 13.51
C LEU A 875 -18.89 24.88 14.27
N GLY A 876 -18.25 25.84 13.58
CA GLY A 876 -17.73 27.06 14.17
C GLY A 876 -16.50 26.84 15.06
N GLY A 877 -15.75 25.76 14.81
CA GLY A 877 -14.50 25.43 15.48
C GLY A 877 -13.28 26.16 14.92
N THR A 878 -12.20 26.15 15.70
CA THR A 878 -10.89 26.70 15.33
C THR A 878 -9.94 25.57 15.01
N ILE A 879 -9.35 25.56 13.81
CA ILE A 879 -8.27 24.64 13.44
C ILE A 879 -6.94 25.26 13.84
N HIS A 880 -6.22 24.59 14.73
CA HIS A 880 -4.95 25.06 15.30
C HIS A 880 -3.77 24.70 14.43
N PHE A 881 -3.80 23.52 13.82
CA PHE A 881 -2.92 23.15 12.72
C PHE A 881 -3.59 22.15 11.78
N GLY A 882 -3.16 22.13 10.52
CA GLY A 882 -3.62 21.18 9.49
C GLY A 882 -2.52 20.40 8.78
N ARG A 883 -1.23 20.71 9.02
CA ARG A 883 -0.06 20.06 8.40
C ARG A 883 1.12 20.01 9.37
N VAL A 884 1.77 18.85 9.48
CA VAL A 884 2.93 18.63 10.35
C VAL A 884 4.13 18.10 9.54
N ALA A 885 5.33 18.61 9.81
CA ALA A 885 6.58 18.23 9.16
C ALA A 885 7.07 16.84 9.63
N MET A 886 6.45 15.77 9.12
CA MET A 886 6.71 14.40 9.58
C MET A 886 6.45 13.32 8.52
N LYS A 887 6.93 12.10 8.79
CA LYS A 887 6.67 10.89 8.01
C LYS A 887 6.42 9.67 8.93
N PRO A 888 5.38 8.86 8.69
CA PRO A 888 4.11 9.22 8.05
C PRO A 888 3.32 10.21 8.91
N GLY A 889 2.38 10.98 8.33
CA GLY A 889 1.48 11.85 9.12
C GLY A 889 1.24 13.27 8.61
N LYS A 890 1.89 13.70 7.52
CA LYS A 890 1.88 15.07 6.97
C LYS A 890 0.54 15.85 7.06
N PRO A 891 -0.66 15.32 6.69
CA PRO A 891 -1.92 16.07 6.70
C PRO A 891 -2.73 15.98 8.01
N THR A 892 -2.10 15.62 9.14
CA THR A 892 -2.80 15.57 10.44
C THR A 892 -3.32 16.95 10.84
N THR A 893 -4.58 17.00 11.25
CA THR A 893 -5.28 18.23 11.66
C THR A 893 -5.73 18.12 13.12
N PHE A 894 -5.55 19.19 13.90
CA PHE A 894 -6.07 19.33 15.26
C PHE A 894 -6.87 20.64 15.39
N ALA A 895 -8.02 20.54 16.04
CA ALA A 895 -8.97 21.65 16.18
C ALA A 895 -9.79 21.53 17.46
N THR A 896 -10.43 22.64 17.84
CA THR A 896 -11.40 22.67 18.94
C THR A 896 -12.74 23.26 18.49
N VAL A 897 -13.84 22.57 18.82
CA VAL A 897 -15.20 22.95 18.44
C VAL A 897 -15.99 23.43 19.67
N PRO A 898 -16.65 24.60 19.61
CA PRO A 898 -17.56 25.05 20.67
C PRO A 898 -18.89 24.27 20.61
N VAL A 899 -19.20 23.55 21.67
CA VAL A 899 -20.40 22.70 21.80
C VAL A 899 -21.27 23.23 22.96
N LYS A 900 -22.59 23.08 22.86
CA LYS A 900 -23.48 23.27 24.01
C LYS A 900 -23.73 21.95 24.72
N THR A 901 -23.62 21.92 26.04
CA THR A 901 -24.10 20.80 26.87
C THR A 901 -25.62 20.74 26.87
N ASN A 902 -26.20 19.64 27.37
CA ASN A 902 -27.65 19.52 27.57
C ASN A 902 -28.18 20.58 28.56
N ASP A 903 -27.34 20.97 29.52
CA ASP A 903 -27.57 22.00 30.54
C ASP A 903 -27.42 23.43 29.97
N GLY A 904 -27.03 23.56 28.71
CA GLY A 904 -26.96 24.83 27.96
C GLY A 904 -25.62 25.56 28.03
N GLU A 905 -24.67 25.08 28.83
CA GLU A 905 -23.33 25.64 28.95
C GLU A 905 -22.53 25.49 27.65
N ARG A 906 -21.63 26.45 27.36
CA ARG A 906 -20.72 26.37 26.23
C ARG A 906 -19.39 25.76 26.67
N VAL A 907 -19.10 24.56 26.19
CA VAL A 907 -17.82 23.86 26.39
C VAL A 907 -17.04 23.80 25.08
N SER A 908 -15.71 23.66 25.16
CA SER A 908 -14.86 23.39 24.01
C SER A 908 -14.52 21.90 23.97
N LYS A 909 -14.62 21.25 22.81
CA LYS A 909 -14.27 19.84 22.62
C LYS A 909 -13.20 19.68 21.54
N ALA A 910 -12.25 18.78 21.78
CA ALA A 910 -11.17 18.49 20.84
C ALA A 910 -11.65 17.62 19.67
N ILE A 911 -11.19 17.93 18.47
CA ILE A 911 -11.31 17.06 17.30
C ILE A 911 -9.96 16.90 16.62
N PHE A 912 -9.61 15.65 16.33
CA PHE A 912 -8.42 15.27 15.58
C PHE A 912 -8.86 14.60 14.27
N SER A 913 -8.33 15.08 13.15
CA SER A 913 -8.58 14.46 11.84
C SER A 913 -7.27 13.91 11.30
N LEU A 914 -7.20 12.58 11.21
CA LEU A 914 -6.00 11.80 10.92
C LEU A 914 -5.95 11.35 9.45
N PRO A 915 -4.77 11.08 8.88
CA PRO A 915 -4.65 10.70 7.48
C PRO A 915 -5.27 9.32 7.21
N GLY A 916 -5.97 9.16 6.08
CA GLY A 916 -6.62 7.90 5.69
C GLY A 916 -5.66 6.71 5.48
N ASN A 917 -4.36 6.95 5.27
CA ASN A 917 -3.36 5.89 5.13
C ASN A 917 -3.13 5.17 6.48
N PRO A 918 -3.37 3.85 6.62
CA PRO A 918 -3.56 3.22 7.94
C PRO A 918 -2.37 3.28 8.89
N ALA A 919 -1.14 3.16 8.38
CA ALA A 919 0.05 3.30 9.22
C ALA A 919 0.27 4.76 9.68
N SER A 920 -0.29 5.74 8.97
CA SER A 920 -0.30 7.14 9.39
C SER A 920 -1.32 7.37 10.51
N ALA A 921 -2.54 6.82 10.39
CA ALA A 921 -3.59 6.98 11.40
C ALA A 921 -3.11 6.50 12.78
N LEU A 922 -2.53 5.30 12.87
CA LEU A 922 -2.06 4.75 14.15
C LEU A 922 -0.79 5.44 14.69
N VAL A 923 0.12 5.91 13.82
CA VAL A 923 1.27 6.73 14.25
C VAL A 923 0.81 8.08 14.81
N THR A 924 -0.09 8.76 14.10
CA THR A 924 -0.58 10.11 14.48
C THR A 924 -1.52 10.08 15.68
N PHE A 925 -2.26 8.98 15.90
CA PHE A 925 -2.95 8.72 17.16
C PHE A 925 -2.01 8.72 18.36
N HIS A 926 -0.95 7.91 18.32
CA HIS A 926 0.01 7.79 19.42
C HIS A 926 0.84 9.07 19.66
N LEU A 927 1.08 9.86 18.61
CA LEU A 927 1.88 11.08 18.68
C LEU A 927 1.10 12.36 19.04
N PHE A 928 -0.22 12.41 18.81
CA PHE A 928 -1.00 13.64 18.97
C PHE A 928 -2.29 13.44 19.78
N VAL A 929 -3.07 12.41 19.46
CA VAL A 929 -4.34 12.14 20.15
C VAL A 929 -4.08 11.62 21.57
N LEU A 930 -3.17 10.67 21.73
CA LEU A 930 -2.86 10.07 23.03
C LEU A 930 -2.26 11.07 24.05
N PRO A 931 -1.36 12.02 23.68
CA PRO A 931 -1.00 13.14 24.55
C PRO A 931 -2.20 13.95 25.03
N SER A 932 -3.13 14.31 24.13
CA SER A 932 -4.35 15.06 24.48
C SER A 932 -5.24 14.27 25.44
N LEU A 933 -5.49 12.98 25.14
CA LEU A 933 -6.27 12.08 26.00
C LEU A 933 -5.63 11.88 27.38
N ARG A 934 -4.30 11.72 27.45
CA ARG A 934 -3.54 11.63 28.71
C ARG A 934 -3.64 12.93 29.51
N GLN A 935 -3.48 14.08 28.86
CA GLN A 935 -3.66 15.39 29.49
C GLN A 935 -5.07 15.57 30.07
N MET A 936 -6.13 15.19 29.34
CA MET A 936 -7.51 15.24 29.86
C MET A 936 -7.74 14.32 31.07
N SER A 937 -7.03 13.20 31.14
CA SER A 937 -7.01 12.29 32.31
C SER A 937 -6.01 12.70 33.42
N GLY A 938 -5.31 13.82 33.29
CA GLY A 938 -4.29 14.25 34.26
C GLY A 938 -2.96 13.47 34.25
N ILE A 939 -2.77 12.54 33.30
CA ILE A 939 -1.57 11.68 33.20
C ILE A 939 -0.37 12.50 32.70
N SER A 940 0.72 12.48 33.46
CA SER A 940 1.95 13.23 33.18
C SER A 940 3.20 12.31 33.19
N PRO A 941 4.15 12.46 32.23
CA PRO A 941 4.10 13.36 31.08
C PRO A 941 3.07 12.90 30.02
N PRO A 942 2.43 13.84 29.30
CA PRO A 942 1.46 13.49 28.26
C PRO A 942 2.16 12.91 27.03
N GLY A 943 1.72 11.72 26.61
CA GLY A 943 2.25 10.97 25.46
C GLY A 943 2.85 9.62 25.84
N LEU A 944 3.66 9.06 24.94
CA LEU A 944 4.30 7.75 25.12
C LEU A 944 5.61 7.81 25.92
N PRO A 945 5.94 6.76 26.70
CA PRO A 945 7.25 6.61 27.32
C PRO A 945 8.37 6.65 26.26
N ARG A 946 9.36 7.52 26.47
CA ARG A 946 10.53 7.65 25.60
C ARG A 946 11.73 6.93 26.22
N ILE A 947 12.40 6.10 25.43
CA ILE A 947 13.58 5.32 25.85
C ILE A 947 14.71 5.47 24.82
N SER A 948 15.96 5.18 25.22
CA SER A 948 17.07 5.00 24.28
C SER A 948 17.19 3.53 23.89
N VAL A 949 17.35 3.25 22.59
CA VAL A 949 17.51 1.91 22.03
C VAL A 949 18.69 1.85 21.07
N VAL A 950 19.25 0.66 20.88
CA VAL A 950 20.35 0.37 19.96
C VAL A 950 19.82 -0.26 18.67
N LEU A 951 20.23 0.24 17.50
CA LEU A 951 19.77 -0.32 16.21
C LEU A 951 20.43 -1.70 15.93
N SER A 952 19.64 -2.73 15.58
CA SER A 952 20.13 -4.09 15.29
C SER A 952 20.75 -4.28 13.90
N HIS A 953 20.46 -3.34 12.99
CA HIS A 953 20.92 -3.22 11.61
C HIS A 953 20.93 -1.74 11.21
N ASP A 954 21.36 -1.42 9.99
CA ASP A 954 21.38 -0.05 9.47
C ASP A 954 19.97 0.40 9.07
N PHE A 955 19.64 1.69 9.25
CA PHE A 955 18.35 2.28 8.91
C PHE A 955 18.54 3.48 7.97
N SER A 956 17.96 3.42 6.77
CA SER A 956 17.86 4.58 5.86
C SER A 956 17.04 5.71 6.49
N LEU A 957 17.50 6.96 6.31
CA LEU A 957 16.78 8.16 6.72
C LEU A 957 15.97 8.76 5.56
N ASP A 958 14.99 9.61 5.90
CA ASP A 958 14.34 10.48 4.92
C ASP A 958 15.12 11.79 4.81
N ARG A 959 15.50 12.18 3.59
CA ARG A 959 16.29 13.41 3.35
C ARG A 959 15.60 14.69 3.84
N SER A 960 14.27 14.70 3.98
CA SER A 960 13.45 15.91 4.10
C SER A 960 12.73 16.10 5.45
N ARG A 961 12.39 15.01 6.15
CA ARG A 961 11.47 15.04 7.32
C ARG A 961 11.89 14.00 8.37
N PRO A 962 11.63 14.25 9.67
CA PRO A 962 11.77 13.21 10.68
C PRO A 962 10.79 12.06 10.43
N GLU A 963 11.27 10.83 10.59
CA GLU A 963 10.49 9.60 10.36
C GLU A 963 10.18 8.88 11.68
N TYR A 964 8.92 8.51 11.87
CA TYR A 964 8.42 7.70 12.98
C TYR A 964 8.33 6.25 12.53
N HIS A 965 9.49 5.61 12.55
CA HIS A 965 9.73 4.31 11.96
C HIS A 965 9.19 3.21 12.87
N ARG A 966 8.31 2.34 12.35
CA ARG A 966 7.68 1.26 13.13
C ARG A 966 8.71 0.16 13.38
N ALA A 967 8.92 -0.16 14.65
CA ALA A 967 9.95 -1.07 15.10
C ALA A 967 9.44 -2.04 16.17
N ILE A 968 10.21 -3.12 16.34
CA ILE A 968 10.13 -4.05 17.45
C ILE A 968 11.34 -3.78 18.34
N VAL A 969 11.10 -3.34 19.57
CA VAL A 969 12.11 -3.22 20.62
C VAL A 969 12.05 -4.45 21.50
N SER A 970 13.21 -5.09 21.68
CA SER A 970 13.40 -6.26 22.53
C SER A 970 14.57 -6.09 23.50
N VAL A 971 14.45 -6.68 24.68
CA VAL A 971 15.54 -6.82 25.66
C VAL A 971 16.42 -8.00 25.21
N GLY A 972 17.71 -7.74 25.02
CA GLY A 972 18.72 -8.78 24.82
C GLY A 972 19.05 -9.53 26.11
N SER A 973 19.75 -10.66 26.01
CA SER A 973 20.23 -11.44 27.17
C SER A 973 21.32 -10.72 27.99
N ASP A 974 21.89 -9.65 27.43
CA ASP A 974 22.78 -8.68 28.06
C ASP A 974 22.03 -7.51 28.74
N GLY A 975 20.69 -7.48 28.66
CA GLY A 975 19.85 -6.39 29.14
C GLY A 975 19.73 -5.20 28.18
N VAL A 976 20.34 -5.23 26.99
CA VAL A 976 20.35 -4.09 26.07
C VAL A 976 19.05 -4.02 25.27
N LEU A 977 18.39 -2.85 25.33
CA LEU A 977 17.21 -2.56 24.52
C LEU A 977 17.59 -2.35 23.06
N THR A 978 17.24 -3.34 22.23
CA THR A 978 17.62 -3.43 20.83
C THR A 978 16.40 -3.25 19.93
N ALA A 979 16.50 -2.38 18.92
CA ALA A 979 15.44 -2.05 17.99
C ALA A 979 15.65 -2.67 16.61
N THR A 980 14.59 -3.23 16.04
CA THR A 980 14.58 -3.90 14.74
C THR A 980 13.39 -3.39 13.91
N SER A 981 13.62 -2.98 12.66
CA SER A 981 12.56 -2.53 11.74
C SER A 981 11.48 -3.59 11.53
N THR A 982 10.24 -3.15 11.32
CA THR A 982 9.15 -4.00 10.80
C THR A 982 9.21 -4.25 9.28
N GLY A 983 10.29 -3.84 8.61
CA GLY A 983 10.45 -3.89 7.17
C GLY A 983 9.90 -2.63 6.47
N GLY A 984 9.43 -2.78 5.22
CA GLY A 984 9.06 -1.64 4.37
C GLY A 984 8.03 -0.68 4.97
N GLN A 985 8.42 0.59 5.15
CA GLN A 985 7.66 1.60 5.90
C GLN A 985 6.59 2.37 5.11
N ARG A 986 6.23 1.95 3.89
CA ARG A 986 5.18 2.59 3.07
C ARG A 986 3.90 2.80 3.90
N SER A 987 3.34 4.01 3.87
CA SER A 987 2.26 4.42 4.79
C SER A 987 0.92 3.70 4.58
N SER A 988 0.72 3.11 3.40
CA SER A 988 -0.40 2.20 3.06
C SER A 988 -0.18 0.76 3.53
N ARG A 989 1.04 0.35 3.87
CA ARG A 989 1.38 -1.05 4.21
C ARG A 989 0.98 -1.37 5.65
N VAL A 990 -0.31 -1.71 5.83
CA VAL A 990 -0.92 -2.17 7.09
C VAL A 990 -0.07 -3.24 7.80
N GLY A 991 0.55 -4.15 7.03
CA GLY A 991 1.44 -5.19 7.56
C GLY A 991 2.64 -4.69 8.38
N SER A 992 3.08 -3.44 8.20
CA SER A 992 4.16 -2.83 9.01
C SER A 992 3.73 -2.46 10.45
N LEU A 993 2.44 -2.53 10.76
CA LEU A 993 1.92 -2.38 12.13
C LEU A 993 1.96 -3.71 12.92
N LYS A 994 1.99 -4.86 12.23
CA LYS A 994 1.96 -6.17 12.87
C LYS A 994 3.23 -6.38 13.70
N SER A 995 3.05 -6.65 15.00
CA SER A 995 4.13 -6.77 16.00
C SER A 995 4.92 -5.51 16.36
N ALA A 996 4.61 -4.33 15.78
CA ALA A 996 5.26 -3.10 16.20
C ALA A 996 4.90 -2.77 17.66
N ASN A 997 5.91 -2.57 18.52
CA ASN A 997 5.72 -2.10 19.90
C ASN A 997 6.41 -0.74 20.16
N ALA A 998 7.10 -0.17 19.17
CA ALA A 998 7.72 1.15 19.28
C ALA A 998 7.72 1.94 17.96
N LEU A 999 7.86 3.26 18.09
CA LEU A 999 8.19 4.18 17.00
C LEU A 999 9.59 4.76 17.26
N LEU A 1000 10.54 4.52 16.37
CA LEU A 1000 11.85 5.18 16.44
C LEU A 1000 11.70 6.62 15.96
N CYS A 1001 12.31 7.57 16.69
CA CYS A 1001 12.35 8.98 16.32
C CYS A 1001 13.56 9.23 15.42
N MET A 1002 13.42 8.92 14.13
CA MET A 1002 14.52 9.04 13.17
C MET A 1002 14.66 10.51 12.72
N PRO A 1003 15.87 11.09 12.72
CA PRO A 1003 16.10 12.44 12.19
C PRO A 1003 15.94 12.46 10.66
N SER A 1004 15.79 13.65 10.08
CA SER A 1004 15.95 13.86 8.64
C SER A 1004 17.44 13.92 8.27
N GLY A 1005 17.84 13.24 7.21
CA GLY A 1005 19.24 13.28 6.71
C GLY A 1005 19.47 12.44 5.47
N PRO A 1006 20.61 12.63 4.77
CA PRO A 1006 20.98 11.83 3.60
C PRO A 1006 21.71 10.52 3.96
N GLU A 1007 22.38 10.46 5.11
CA GLU A 1007 23.15 9.29 5.55
C GLU A 1007 22.27 8.31 6.37
N PRO A 1008 22.41 6.99 6.20
CA PRO A 1008 21.72 6.00 7.03
C PRO A 1008 22.31 5.97 8.44
N LEU A 1009 21.48 5.71 9.45
CA LEU A 1009 21.98 5.45 10.81
C LEU A 1009 22.52 4.00 10.90
N PRO A 1010 23.79 3.79 11.29
CA PRO A 1010 24.38 2.46 11.30
C PRO A 1010 23.91 1.61 12.48
N LYS A 1011 24.02 0.30 12.32
CA LYS A 1011 23.92 -0.70 13.38
C LYS A 1011 24.77 -0.30 14.59
N GLY A 1012 24.20 -0.42 15.79
CA GLY A 1012 24.86 -0.02 17.02
C GLY A 1012 24.68 1.46 17.39
N ALA A 1013 24.15 2.31 16.50
CA ALA A 1013 23.75 3.67 16.85
C ALA A 1013 22.64 3.66 17.92
N LYS A 1014 22.66 4.68 18.79
CA LYS A 1014 21.61 4.92 19.78
C LYS A 1014 20.60 5.92 19.24
N VAL A 1015 19.32 5.57 19.31
CA VAL A 1015 18.18 6.38 18.85
C VAL A 1015 17.13 6.45 19.94
N GLU A 1016 16.31 7.50 19.96
CA GLU A 1016 15.14 7.57 20.84
C GLU A 1016 13.97 6.76 20.25
N ALA A 1017 13.27 6.01 21.11
CA ALA A 1017 12.08 5.25 20.74
C ALA A 1017 10.91 5.58 21.68
N LEU A 1018 9.71 5.68 21.11
CA LEU A 1018 8.45 5.84 21.84
C LEU A 1018 7.77 4.48 21.94
N LEU A 1019 7.58 3.95 23.14
CA LEU A 1019 6.95 2.64 23.36
C LEU A 1019 5.44 2.72 23.19
N MET A 1020 4.90 2.04 22.18
CA MET A 1020 3.45 1.85 21.96
C MET A 1020 2.88 0.67 22.76
N GLY A 1021 3.72 -0.22 23.29
CA GLY A 1021 3.32 -1.39 24.06
C GLY A 1021 4.50 -2.14 24.67
N SER A 1022 4.22 -3.29 25.29
CA SER A 1022 5.20 -4.05 26.09
C SER A 1022 6.48 -4.42 25.34
N LEU A 1023 7.60 -4.33 26.05
CA LEU A 1023 8.90 -4.87 25.61
C LEU A 1023 8.82 -6.39 25.41
N ARG A 1024 9.55 -6.91 24.43
CA ARG A 1024 9.71 -8.36 24.21
C ARG A 1024 11.06 -8.81 24.78
N SER A 1025 11.14 -9.99 25.39
CA SER A 1025 12.44 -10.64 25.59
C SER A 1025 12.83 -11.36 24.31
N THR A 1026 14.10 -11.30 23.91
CA THR A 1026 14.68 -12.43 23.19
C THR A 1026 14.90 -13.56 24.20
N VAL A 1027 14.57 -14.80 23.80
CA VAL A 1027 14.82 -16.04 24.56
C VAL A 1027 15.90 -16.81 23.83
#